data_AF-A0A8S8XAB0-F1
#
_entry.id   AF-A0A8S8XAB0-F1
#
_cell.length_a   1.000
_cell.length_b   1.000
_cell.length_c   1.000
_cell.angle_alpha   90.00
_cell.angle_beta   90.00
_cell.angle_gamma   90.00
#
_symmetry.space_group_name_H-M   'P 1'
#
loop_
_entity.id
_entity.type
_entity.pdbx_description
1 polymer ?
#
loop_
_entity_poly.entity_id
_entity_poly.type
_entity_poly.pdbx_seq_one_letter_code
_entity_poly.pdbx_strand_id
1 'polypeptide(L)'
;MTMDVTAPAPATTAHSARKAAPRIYDLFPLIIGDIDALIAQLPRVAAMGFDTVFVSSLAAAESDQLDARLGGGPLLPAVRRLADASTANGLRLMVDLAVGRADSLSVAQAHLRGLIDAGVRAIQANAAYKLPAGTWRSLIEAARGQADDVLFVAETLGCTMQQIDQLATAGFDFLFNSVKWWDLRAPWAIEQHDHVRRIAPSIGFPESHDTPRLAEELGLTDAALIRRAYLQRWALTLAFSTGGMLPVGYEFGFRRALDVVRSRPWPREAPAFDLSEDIAAINRAAASIPALQQDGSLRRVDLGGAVALIRTSDDGRHSAIFLTRTDGDVTIEIDRFALARLVDAPEESLRDCTPGADEIEPRARIALAPYGFHLFALDRATRTSEARPQLPAAHHPDWSPLARVAIENVWPELDGGRFPVKHTVGDRVEVWADILRDGHDVLAARVRYRRPGEAGWHFARLLPYDNDRWTGDFVVDRPGRWFFTVEAWTDAFESWRRDTLKKQAAGQSLDLDLAEGHLVVGKALQEATGPAREQLTKLLDNRVSLLSPELRDAVRAIQPKRDLTAYERTLEITVDRRVAQFASWYEFFPRSQGDDPTRGTNFDDCIARLPAIRDHGFDVVYLTPIHPIGRTNRKGANNSLTAGPDEPGSPYAIGADEGGHDAVHRDLGGIDAFRRFQSAVREHGMEVALDFAIQCSPDHPWLKDHKDWFQWRPDGSMRYAENPPKKYEDIVNVEFYGPHRQALWNALRDVVLFWVSEGVKIFRVDNPHTKPLPFWEWMIREVQARDPDVIFLAEAFTRPKMMKRLAKAGFTQSYTYFTWRNTKAELIEYVRELSGEMRAYYRPNFFPNTPDILPKFLQTSGVPGFRIRFLLASLLSSIYGIYQGFELAEARAVPGKEEYLDSEKYQYKVWDLDRPGNIKPLISRVNQLRRQYPALQDFANARFLDAQDDQVLFFAKDAPDRSHVIYAAILLDPQRGRSCPIELSQGTYTDLLRQHSVTFQSWPTITLTPDEPCLLLHATPN
;
A
#
# COMPACT_ATOMS: atom_id res chain seq x y z
N MET A 1 35.00 -55.70 -13.76
CA MET A 1 35.22 -54.75 -12.65
C MET A 1 34.52 -53.45 -13.04
N THR A 2 33.25 -53.36 -12.69
CA THR A 2 32.38 -52.20 -12.83
C THR A 2 32.50 -51.37 -11.56
N MET A 3 32.99 -50.13 -11.66
CA MET A 3 32.83 -49.14 -10.60
C MET A 3 31.76 -48.15 -11.05
N ASP A 4 30.65 -48.24 -10.33
CA ASP A 4 29.48 -47.38 -10.37
C ASP A 4 29.84 -46.03 -9.74
N VAL A 5 29.65 -44.93 -10.47
CA VAL A 5 29.74 -43.57 -9.91
C VAL A 5 28.37 -42.94 -10.08
N THR A 6 27.58 -43.05 -9.00
CA THR A 6 26.25 -42.48 -8.84
C THR A 6 26.28 -40.96 -8.99
N ALA A 7 25.38 -40.44 -9.83
CA ALA A 7 25.08 -39.03 -10.01
C ALA A 7 24.64 -38.35 -8.68
N PRO A 8 24.87 -37.04 -8.49
CA PRO A 8 24.35 -36.32 -7.34
C PRO A 8 22.81 -36.32 -7.40
N ALA A 9 22.19 -36.78 -6.31
CA ALA A 9 20.75 -36.79 -6.16
C ALA A 9 20.18 -35.35 -6.28
N PRO A 10 19.00 -35.16 -6.88
CA PRO A 10 18.34 -33.86 -6.92
C PRO A 10 18.10 -33.36 -5.49
N ALA A 11 18.32 -32.06 -5.27
CA ALA A 11 18.02 -31.40 -4.01
C ALA A 11 16.58 -31.71 -3.62
N THR A 12 16.44 -32.60 -2.64
CA THR A 12 15.17 -32.97 -2.05
C THR A 12 14.68 -31.75 -1.30
N THR A 13 13.67 -31.07 -1.84
CA THR A 13 12.71 -30.30 -1.05
C THR A 13 11.91 -31.27 -0.19
N ALA A 14 12.59 -31.93 0.74
CA ALA A 14 11.94 -32.52 1.89
C ALA A 14 11.46 -31.35 2.73
N HIS A 15 10.18 -30.98 2.59
CA HIS A 15 9.45 -30.41 3.71
C HIS A 15 9.68 -31.37 4.89
N SER A 16 10.60 -31.03 5.79
CA SER A 16 10.61 -31.67 7.11
C SER A 16 9.21 -31.46 7.68
N ALA A 17 8.63 -32.49 8.30
CA ALA A 17 7.40 -32.31 9.06
C ALA A 17 7.62 -31.13 10.01
N ARG A 18 6.90 -30.02 9.83
CA ARG A 18 7.05 -28.81 10.64
C ARG A 18 6.94 -29.23 12.12
N LYS A 19 7.98 -28.98 12.91
CA LYS A 19 7.98 -29.30 14.34
C LYS A 19 6.91 -28.47 15.04
N ALA A 20 6.26 -29.04 16.05
CA ALA A 20 5.21 -28.34 16.80
C ALA A 20 5.77 -27.09 17.50
N ALA A 21 5.05 -25.97 17.43
CA ALA A 21 5.50 -24.74 18.05
C ALA A 21 5.45 -24.84 19.58
N PRO A 22 6.50 -24.37 20.28
CA PRO A 22 6.57 -24.51 21.73
C PRO A 22 5.69 -23.47 22.43
N ARG A 23 4.99 -23.91 23.48
CA ARG A 23 4.51 -23.04 24.56
C ARG A 23 5.53 -23.09 25.69
N ILE A 24 6.24 -21.99 25.86
CA ILE A 24 7.41 -21.86 26.71
C ILE A 24 7.02 -21.16 28.01
N TYR A 25 7.36 -21.78 29.13
CA TYR A 25 7.34 -21.13 30.43
C TYR A 25 8.77 -20.76 30.84
N ASP A 26 9.01 -19.47 31.06
CA ASP A 26 10.35 -18.93 31.30
C ASP A 26 10.62 -18.79 32.81
N LEU A 27 11.55 -19.63 33.29
CA LEU A 27 12.01 -19.70 34.66
C LEU A 27 13.41 -19.09 34.78
N PHE A 28 13.55 -18.15 35.71
CA PHE A 28 14.84 -17.53 36.02
C PHE A 28 15.46 -18.19 37.26
N PRO A 29 16.57 -18.95 37.15
CA PRO A 29 17.15 -19.71 38.26
C PRO A 29 17.41 -18.89 39.53
N LEU A 30 18.05 -17.73 39.41
CA LEU A 30 18.42 -16.90 40.57
C LEU A 30 17.21 -16.35 41.33
N ILE A 31 16.08 -16.30 40.66
CA ILE A 31 14.81 -15.84 41.20
C ILE A 31 14.06 -17.00 41.88
N ILE A 32 14.09 -18.20 41.30
CA ILE A 32 13.37 -19.38 41.80
C ILE A 32 14.13 -20.09 42.91
N GLY A 33 15.42 -20.32 42.74
CA GLY A 33 16.27 -21.06 43.68
C GLY A 33 17.17 -22.08 42.97
N ASP A 34 17.62 -23.06 43.73
CA ASP A 34 18.45 -24.16 43.23
C ASP A 34 17.69 -25.10 42.25
N ILE A 35 18.38 -26.14 41.79
CA ILE A 35 17.83 -27.14 40.87
C ILE A 35 16.58 -27.83 41.44
N ASP A 36 16.53 -28.09 42.75
CA ASP A 36 15.37 -28.74 43.36
C ASP A 36 14.16 -27.79 43.40
N ALA A 37 14.39 -26.50 43.66
CA ALA A 37 13.36 -25.47 43.57
C ALA A 37 12.82 -25.30 42.15
N LEU A 38 13.68 -25.37 41.12
CA LEU A 38 13.27 -25.37 39.72
C LEU A 38 12.44 -26.60 39.37
N ILE A 39 12.88 -27.79 39.78
CA ILE A 39 12.15 -29.05 39.57
C ILE A 39 10.75 -29.00 40.23
N ALA A 40 10.65 -28.39 41.41
CA ALA A 40 9.37 -28.25 42.12
C ALA A 40 8.34 -27.39 41.36
N GLN A 41 8.76 -26.54 40.41
CA GLN A 41 7.84 -25.75 39.58
C GLN A 41 7.23 -26.56 38.42
N LEU A 42 7.89 -27.62 37.96
CA LEU A 42 7.53 -28.31 36.71
C LEU A 42 6.10 -28.87 36.68
N PRO A 43 5.55 -29.48 37.75
CA PRO A 43 4.17 -29.95 37.73
C PRO A 43 3.17 -28.81 37.53
N ARG A 44 3.44 -27.63 38.10
CA ARG A 44 2.60 -26.43 37.95
C ARG A 44 2.67 -25.88 36.53
N VAL A 45 3.87 -25.84 35.96
CA VAL A 45 4.09 -25.43 34.56
C VAL A 45 3.32 -26.34 33.59
N ALA A 46 3.41 -27.65 33.78
CA ALA A 46 2.68 -28.63 32.97
C ALA A 46 1.16 -28.48 33.15
N ALA A 47 0.68 -28.26 34.38
CA ALA A 47 -0.74 -28.04 34.66
C ALA A 47 -1.32 -26.79 33.95
N MET A 48 -0.50 -25.76 33.74
CA MET A 48 -0.85 -24.59 32.94
C MET A 48 -0.85 -24.84 31.42
N GLY A 49 -0.54 -26.05 30.95
CA GLY A 49 -0.59 -26.41 29.53
C GLY A 49 0.60 -25.91 28.69
N PHE A 50 1.72 -25.61 29.34
CA PHE A 50 3.00 -25.42 28.67
C PHE A 50 3.62 -26.78 28.30
N ASP A 51 4.37 -26.82 27.22
CA ASP A 51 5.06 -28.02 26.72
C ASP A 51 6.59 -27.89 26.75
N THR A 52 7.07 -26.69 27.08
CA THR A 52 8.49 -26.35 27.13
C THR A 52 8.74 -25.49 28.37
N VAL A 53 9.80 -25.79 29.10
CA VAL A 53 10.32 -24.93 30.16
C VAL A 53 11.65 -24.35 29.71
N PHE A 54 11.78 -23.03 29.73
CA PHE A 54 13.03 -22.34 29.43
C PHE A 54 13.72 -21.94 30.73
N VAL A 55 15.01 -22.21 30.80
CA VAL A 55 15.85 -21.90 31.96
C VAL A 55 17.13 -21.25 31.48
N SER A 56 17.24 -19.94 31.71
CA SER A 56 18.40 -19.14 31.28
C SER A 56 19.55 -19.22 32.29
N SER A 57 20.81 -19.16 31.83
CA SER A 57 21.98 -18.80 32.63
C SER A 57 22.28 -19.72 33.83
N LEU A 58 22.28 -21.04 33.60
CA LEU A 58 22.63 -22.04 34.63
C LEU A 58 24.14 -22.08 34.95
N ALA A 59 25.00 -21.69 34.01
CA ALA A 59 26.46 -21.79 34.13
C ALA A 59 27.09 -20.56 34.80
N ALA A 60 28.16 -20.75 35.58
CA ALA A 60 29.02 -19.65 36.01
C ALA A 60 29.95 -19.22 34.86
N ALA A 61 29.76 -18.00 34.33
CA ALA A 61 30.71 -17.29 33.45
C ALA A 61 31.50 -18.17 32.45
N GLU A 62 30.83 -18.69 31.43
CA GLU A 62 31.41 -19.52 30.34
C GLU A 62 32.20 -20.75 30.85
N SER A 63 31.80 -21.36 31.97
CA SER A 63 32.42 -22.58 32.52
C SER A 63 31.48 -23.79 32.51
N ASP A 64 32.05 -25.00 32.58
CA ASP A 64 31.31 -26.26 32.76
C ASP A 64 30.81 -26.47 34.21
N GLN A 65 30.73 -25.39 35.01
CA GLN A 65 30.24 -25.41 36.40
C GLN A 65 28.89 -24.71 36.51
N LEU A 66 27.99 -25.32 37.28
CA LEU A 66 26.76 -24.70 37.72
C LEU A 66 27.09 -23.45 38.56
N ASP A 67 26.33 -22.38 38.38
CA ASP A 67 26.48 -21.17 39.20
C ASP A 67 26.44 -21.51 40.69
N ALA A 68 27.42 -21.00 41.46
CA ALA A 68 27.53 -21.29 42.89
C ALA A 68 26.28 -20.88 43.67
N ARG A 69 25.52 -19.90 43.17
CA ARG A 69 24.24 -19.44 43.75
C ARG A 69 23.11 -20.46 43.56
N LEU A 70 23.25 -21.42 42.66
CA LEU A 70 22.29 -22.49 42.36
C LEU A 70 22.68 -23.84 43.01
N GLY A 71 23.66 -23.82 43.92
CA GLY A 71 24.18 -25.01 44.60
C GLY A 71 25.58 -25.44 44.14
N GLY A 72 26.09 -24.90 43.03
CA GLY A 72 27.42 -25.20 42.49
C GLY A 72 27.61 -26.65 42.02
N GLY A 73 28.83 -26.98 41.58
CA GLY A 73 29.19 -28.30 41.06
C GLY A 73 29.11 -28.42 39.53
N PRO A 74 29.28 -29.64 38.97
CA PRO A 74 29.30 -29.82 37.52
C PRO A 74 27.96 -29.48 36.86
N LEU A 75 28.00 -28.72 35.75
CA LEU A 75 26.80 -28.22 35.06
C LEU A 75 25.95 -29.35 34.45
N LEU A 76 26.55 -30.25 33.66
CA LEU A 76 25.80 -31.26 32.90
C LEU A 76 24.98 -32.24 33.77
N PRO A 77 25.48 -32.73 34.93
CA PRO A 77 24.64 -33.51 35.85
C PRO A 77 23.43 -32.75 36.40
N ALA A 78 23.56 -31.45 36.68
CA ALA A 78 22.45 -30.62 37.13
C ALA A 78 21.41 -30.43 36.01
N VAL A 79 21.87 -30.13 34.79
CA VAL A 79 21.04 -30.07 33.58
C VAL A 79 20.33 -31.40 33.34
N ARG A 80 21.03 -32.53 33.50
CA ARG A 80 20.46 -33.87 33.34
C ARG A 80 19.31 -34.14 34.30
N ARG A 81 19.50 -33.84 35.58
CA ARG A 81 18.43 -33.98 36.60
C ARG A 81 17.21 -33.14 36.23
N LEU A 82 17.41 -31.91 35.79
CA LEU A 82 16.33 -31.02 35.39
C LEU A 82 15.63 -31.49 34.10
N ALA A 83 16.38 -32.00 33.14
CA ALA A 83 15.85 -32.54 31.88
C ALA A 83 15.03 -33.82 32.10
N ASP A 84 15.52 -34.74 32.93
CA ASP A 84 14.80 -35.97 33.30
C ASP A 84 13.50 -35.61 34.04
N ALA A 85 13.54 -34.66 34.97
CA ALA A 85 12.35 -34.17 35.67
C ALA A 85 11.36 -33.45 34.73
N SER A 86 11.85 -32.66 33.77
CA SER A 86 11.02 -31.99 32.77
C SER A 86 10.30 -33.03 31.92
N THR A 87 11.04 -34.04 31.43
CA THR A 87 10.49 -35.14 30.63
C THR A 87 9.44 -35.93 31.41
N ALA A 88 9.67 -36.20 32.70
CA ALA A 88 8.71 -36.87 33.58
C ALA A 88 7.39 -36.10 33.75
N ASN A 89 7.40 -34.78 33.54
CA ASN A 89 6.22 -33.91 33.56
C ASN A 89 5.68 -33.59 32.15
N GLY A 90 6.20 -34.24 31.09
CA GLY A 90 5.78 -34.00 29.71
C GLY A 90 6.30 -32.69 29.10
N LEU A 91 7.35 -32.11 29.69
CA LEU A 91 7.97 -30.85 29.25
C LEU A 91 9.30 -31.09 28.52
N ARG A 92 9.56 -30.30 27.48
CA ARG A 92 10.89 -30.15 26.89
C ARG A 92 11.70 -29.14 27.72
N LEU A 93 12.92 -29.50 28.11
CA LEU A 93 13.86 -28.53 28.67
C LEU A 93 14.50 -27.72 27.55
N MET A 94 14.35 -26.40 27.62
CA MET A 94 15.03 -25.41 26.81
C MET A 94 16.08 -24.66 27.64
N VAL A 95 17.28 -24.49 27.10
CA VAL A 95 18.34 -23.68 27.71
C VAL A 95 18.90 -22.69 26.68
N ASP A 96 19.53 -21.63 27.15
CA ASP A 96 20.20 -20.67 26.29
C ASP A 96 21.57 -21.18 25.84
N LEU A 97 21.92 -20.87 24.60
CA LEU A 97 23.26 -21.05 24.06
C LEU A 97 23.80 -19.69 23.63
N ALA A 98 24.74 -19.18 24.42
CA ALA A 98 25.56 -18.03 24.05
C ALA A 98 26.88 -18.54 23.46
N VAL A 99 27.21 -18.10 22.25
CA VAL A 99 28.50 -18.41 21.61
C VAL A 99 29.28 -17.10 21.48
N GLY A 100 30.39 -17.00 22.22
CA GLY A 100 31.26 -15.84 22.22
C GLY A 100 32.02 -15.68 20.90
N ARG A 101 32.46 -14.46 20.59
CA ARG A 101 33.33 -14.20 19.41
C ARG A 101 34.72 -14.85 19.52
N ALA A 102 35.14 -15.25 20.72
CA ALA A 102 36.43 -15.89 20.98
C ALA A 102 36.35 -17.43 20.98
N ASP A 103 35.15 -18.01 20.95
CA ASP A 103 34.97 -19.46 21.02
C ASP A 103 35.24 -20.11 19.66
N SER A 104 36.00 -21.21 19.67
CA SER A 104 36.10 -22.05 18.47
C SER A 104 34.79 -22.80 18.25
N LEU A 105 34.37 -22.94 16.98
CA LEU A 105 33.18 -23.71 16.60
C LEU A 105 33.18 -25.13 17.19
N SER A 106 34.36 -25.76 17.31
CA SER A 106 34.53 -27.08 17.92
C SER A 106 34.16 -27.13 19.40
N VAL A 107 34.47 -26.07 20.16
CA VAL A 107 34.13 -25.99 21.59
C VAL A 107 32.63 -25.80 21.77
N ALA A 108 32.03 -24.89 20.99
CA ALA A 108 30.58 -24.68 20.99
C ALA A 108 29.82 -25.96 20.59
N GLN A 109 30.31 -26.70 19.59
CA GLN A 109 29.75 -28.00 19.23
C GLN A 109 29.89 -29.03 20.35
N ALA A 110 31.04 -29.12 21.04
CA ALA A 110 31.23 -30.08 22.12
C ALA A 110 30.31 -29.78 23.32
N HIS A 111 30.18 -28.51 23.70
CA HIS A 111 29.29 -28.09 24.77
C HIS A 111 27.82 -28.38 24.42
N LEU A 112 27.40 -28.03 23.19
CA LEU A 112 26.07 -28.33 22.68
C LEU A 112 25.78 -29.83 22.72
N ARG A 113 26.71 -30.68 22.28
CA ARG A 113 26.55 -32.14 22.38
C ARG A 113 26.35 -32.61 23.82
N GLY A 114 27.14 -32.07 24.76
CA GLY A 114 26.97 -32.36 26.19
C GLY A 114 25.59 -32.00 26.73
N LEU A 115 25.01 -30.87 26.31
CA LEU A 115 23.65 -30.48 26.69
C LEU A 115 22.59 -31.44 26.11
N ILE A 116 22.73 -31.85 24.85
CA ILE A 116 21.80 -32.80 24.20
C ILE A 116 21.88 -34.19 24.85
N ASP A 117 23.08 -34.67 25.17
CA ASP A 117 23.32 -35.92 25.91
C ASP A 117 22.76 -35.86 27.33
N ALA A 118 22.79 -34.67 27.95
CA ALA A 118 22.13 -34.38 29.22
C ALA A 118 20.60 -34.26 29.10
N GLY A 119 19.99 -34.47 27.93
CA GLY A 119 18.54 -34.53 27.77
C GLY A 119 17.87 -33.22 27.38
N VAL A 120 18.63 -32.16 27.09
CA VAL A 120 18.07 -30.93 26.50
C VAL A 120 17.49 -31.24 25.12
N ARG A 121 16.30 -30.70 24.83
CA ARG A 121 15.59 -30.91 23.54
C ARG A 121 15.16 -29.61 22.87
N ALA A 122 15.52 -28.47 23.43
CA ALA A 122 15.37 -27.19 22.78
C ALA A 122 16.50 -26.23 23.18
N ILE A 123 16.95 -25.42 22.24
CA ILE A 123 18.02 -24.44 22.42
C ILE A 123 17.50 -23.07 22.00
N GLN A 124 17.62 -22.09 22.89
CA GLN A 124 17.45 -20.68 22.55
C GLN A 124 18.83 -20.11 22.17
N ALA A 125 19.00 -19.71 20.91
CA ALA A 125 20.19 -19.03 20.43
C ALA A 125 20.14 -17.56 20.81
N ASN A 126 20.89 -17.19 21.85
CA ASN A 126 20.95 -15.83 22.37
C ASN A 126 21.62 -14.90 21.34
N ALA A 127 21.00 -13.75 21.07
CA ALA A 127 21.47 -12.74 20.12
C ALA A 127 21.95 -13.35 18.78
N ALA A 128 21.16 -14.25 18.19
CA ALA A 128 21.56 -15.09 17.06
C ALA A 128 22.15 -14.31 15.88
N TYR A 129 21.66 -13.09 15.62
CA TYR A 129 22.13 -12.18 14.58
C TYR A 129 23.60 -11.74 14.71
N LYS A 130 24.26 -11.97 15.85
CA LYS A 130 25.66 -11.61 16.06
C LYS A 130 26.64 -12.60 15.40
N LEU A 131 26.17 -13.75 14.94
CA LEU A 131 26.98 -14.78 14.30
C LEU A 131 26.51 -15.06 12.86
N PRO A 132 27.43 -15.42 11.94
CA PRO A 132 27.06 -15.80 10.59
C PRO A 132 26.12 -17.01 10.55
N ALA A 133 25.21 -17.04 9.58
CA ALA A 133 24.26 -18.14 9.38
C ALA A 133 24.93 -19.51 9.20
N GLY A 134 26.11 -19.55 8.57
CA GLY A 134 26.88 -20.79 8.41
C GLY A 134 27.33 -21.39 9.75
N THR A 135 27.66 -20.55 10.73
CA THR A 135 28.04 -20.98 12.09
C THR A 135 26.85 -21.65 12.77
N TRP A 136 25.68 -21.00 12.73
CA TRP A 136 24.45 -21.57 13.27
C TRP A 136 24.04 -22.85 12.56
N ARG A 137 24.13 -22.90 11.23
CA ARG A 137 23.87 -24.13 10.46
C ARG A 137 24.73 -25.28 10.93
N SER A 138 26.02 -25.03 11.14
CA SER A 138 26.97 -26.04 11.60
C SER A 138 26.68 -26.54 13.03
N LEU A 139 26.18 -25.67 13.90
CA LEU A 139 25.75 -26.04 15.26
C LEU A 139 24.44 -26.83 15.24
N ILE A 140 23.47 -26.39 14.45
CA ILE A 140 22.16 -27.03 14.29
C ILE A 140 22.32 -28.43 13.70
N GLU A 141 23.12 -28.58 12.63
CA GLU A 141 23.43 -29.87 12.02
C GLU A 141 24.15 -30.81 13.00
N ALA A 142 25.10 -30.29 13.79
CA ALA A 142 25.80 -31.10 14.79
C ALA A 142 24.88 -31.61 15.88
N ALA A 143 23.95 -30.78 16.39
CA ALA A 143 22.96 -31.21 17.38
C ALA A 143 21.95 -32.19 16.80
N ARG A 144 21.44 -31.93 15.59
CA ARG A 144 20.49 -32.83 14.90
C ARG A 144 21.12 -34.16 14.49
N GLY A 145 22.43 -34.21 14.30
CA GLY A 145 23.17 -35.46 14.13
C GLY A 145 23.16 -36.37 15.36
N GLN A 146 22.86 -35.84 16.55
CA GLN A 146 22.69 -36.62 17.79
C GLN A 146 21.23 -36.88 18.14
N ALA A 147 20.38 -35.86 18.01
CA ALA A 147 18.94 -35.95 18.28
C ALA A 147 18.19 -35.12 17.23
N ASP A 148 17.48 -35.78 16.33
CA ASP A 148 16.80 -35.15 15.18
C ASP A 148 15.63 -34.23 15.61
N ASP A 149 15.05 -34.50 16.78
CA ASP A 149 13.90 -33.79 17.34
C ASP A 149 14.25 -32.46 18.03
N VAL A 150 15.53 -32.15 18.29
CA VAL A 150 15.95 -30.91 18.97
C VAL A 150 15.45 -29.62 18.28
N LEU A 151 14.84 -28.72 19.04
CA LEU A 151 14.40 -27.40 18.55
C LEU A 151 15.50 -26.34 18.67
N PHE A 152 15.62 -25.49 17.66
CA PHE A 152 16.43 -24.28 17.70
C PHE A 152 15.57 -23.04 17.52
N VAL A 153 15.58 -22.17 18.52
CA VAL A 153 14.85 -20.90 18.53
C VAL A 153 15.85 -19.76 18.48
N ALA A 154 15.72 -18.86 17.50
CA ALA A 154 16.59 -17.69 17.41
C ALA A 154 15.97 -16.49 18.12
N GLU A 155 16.74 -15.90 19.04
CA GLU A 155 16.38 -14.62 19.64
C GLU A 155 16.70 -13.47 18.67
N THR A 156 15.63 -12.91 18.11
CA THR A 156 15.69 -11.85 17.08
C THR A 156 15.18 -10.50 17.57
N LEU A 157 15.06 -10.32 18.89
CA LEU A 157 14.65 -9.06 19.49
C LEU A 157 15.68 -7.97 19.24
N GLY A 158 15.20 -6.79 18.83
CA GLY A 158 16.06 -5.65 18.46
C GLY A 158 16.82 -5.80 17.14
N CYS A 159 16.56 -6.85 16.36
CA CYS A 159 17.16 -7.03 15.03
C CYS A 159 16.52 -6.12 13.97
N THR A 160 17.32 -5.71 12.98
CA THR A 160 16.79 -5.19 11.72
C THR A 160 16.27 -6.33 10.83
N MET A 161 15.39 -6.04 9.87
CA MET A 161 14.91 -7.07 8.93
C MET A 161 16.06 -7.73 8.15
N GLN A 162 17.07 -6.95 7.75
CA GLN A 162 18.26 -7.48 7.08
C GLN A 162 19.03 -8.49 7.95
N GLN A 163 19.11 -8.27 9.27
CA GLN A 163 19.74 -9.20 10.19
C GLN A 163 18.91 -10.48 10.36
N ILE A 164 17.57 -10.38 10.30
CA ILE A 164 16.68 -11.54 10.32
C ILE A 164 16.82 -12.35 9.02
N ASP A 165 16.87 -11.68 7.85
CA ASP A 165 17.08 -12.31 6.54
C ASP A 165 18.37 -13.13 6.48
N GLN A 166 19.44 -12.66 7.13
CA GLN A 166 20.69 -13.41 7.21
C GLN A 166 20.51 -14.78 7.87
N LEU A 167 19.59 -14.92 8.83
CA LEU A 167 19.33 -16.17 9.53
C LEU A 167 18.49 -17.17 8.71
N ALA A 168 17.93 -16.76 7.56
CA ALA A 168 17.04 -17.61 6.76
C ALA A 168 17.67 -18.94 6.33
N THR A 169 18.98 -18.96 6.14
CA THR A 169 19.73 -20.15 5.71
C THR A 169 20.37 -20.91 6.87
N ALA A 170 20.16 -20.49 8.12
CA ALA A 170 20.76 -21.13 9.30
C ALA A 170 20.02 -22.41 9.73
N GLY A 171 18.71 -22.52 9.44
CA GLY A 171 17.90 -23.70 9.75
C GLY A 171 17.20 -23.68 11.13
N PHE A 172 17.01 -22.50 11.71
CA PHE A 172 16.21 -22.31 12.93
C PHE A 172 14.77 -22.80 12.75
N ASP A 173 14.22 -23.39 13.82
CA ASP A 173 12.84 -23.87 13.85
C ASP A 173 11.85 -22.73 14.14
N PHE A 174 12.24 -21.75 14.98
CA PHE A 174 11.40 -20.60 15.33
C PHE A 174 12.21 -19.31 15.52
N LEU A 175 11.54 -18.16 15.36
CA LEU A 175 12.09 -16.81 15.60
C LEU A 175 11.24 -16.01 16.58
N PHE A 176 11.85 -15.23 17.47
CA PHE A 176 11.10 -14.29 18.31
C PHE A 176 10.59 -13.08 17.51
N ASN A 177 9.36 -12.65 17.75
CA ASN A 177 8.79 -11.44 17.14
C ASN A 177 8.54 -10.34 18.17
N SER A 178 8.11 -9.17 17.68
CA SER A 178 7.94 -7.97 18.48
C SER A 178 6.49 -7.71 18.91
N VAL A 179 5.60 -8.71 18.90
CA VAL A 179 4.17 -8.52 19.21
C VAL A 179 3.91 -7.84 20.56
N LYS A 180 4.78 -8.03 21.56
CA LYS A 180 4.71 -7.37 22.87
C LYS A 180 4.49 -5.86 22.74
N TRP A 181 5.28 -5.21 21.90
CA TRP A 181 5.30 -3.75 21.77
C TRP A 181 4.20 -3.23 20.83
N TRP A 182 3.35 -4.12 20.32
CA TRP A 182 2.30 -3.74 19.39
C TRP A 182 1.07 -3.17 20.12
N ASP A 183 0.68 -1.98 19.66
CA ASP A 183 -0.48 -1.22 20.13
C ASP A 183 -1.81 -1.69 19.50
N LEU A 184 -1.79 -2.78 18.72
CA LEU A 184 -2.92 -3.30 17.94
C LEU A 184 -3.47 -2.31 16.89
N ARG A 185 -2.72 -1.25 16.55
CA ARG A 185 -3.13 -0.22 15.59
C ARG A 185 -2.13 -0.06 14.46
N ALA A 186 -0.84 0.05 14.79
CA ALA A 186 0.23 0.31 13.84
C ALA A 186 0.44 -0.87 12.84
N PRO A 187 0.80 -0.61 11.57
CA PRO A 187 0.91 -1.66 10.55
C PRO A 187 2.15 -2.55 10.69
N TRP A 188 3.22 -2.04 11.33
CA TRP A 188 4.54 -2.67 11.35
C TRP A 188 4.54 -4.12 11.88
N ALA A 189 3.65 -4.47 12.81
CA ALA A 189 3.61 -5.82 13.38
C ALA A 189 3.11 -6.85 12.36
N ILE A 190 2.13 -6.48 11.54
CA ILE A 190 1.64 -7.34 10.46
C ILE A 190 2.71 -7.50 9.38
N GLU A 191 3.41 -6.42 9.05
CA GLU A 191 4.52 -6.45 8.08
C GLU A 191 5.68 -7.31 8.59
N GLN A 192 6.04 -7.19 9.88
CA GLN A 192 7.03 -8.04 10.52
C GLN A 192 6.58 -9.51 10.50
N HIS A 193 5.32 -9.81 10.84
CA HIS A 193 4.77 -11.17 10.80
C HIS A 193 4.88 -11.77 9.40
N ASP A 194 4.43 -11.04 8.37
CA ASP A 194 4.49 -11.50 6.97
C ASP A 194 5.92 -11.68 6.46
N HIS A 195 6.87 -10.91 6.98
CA HIS A 195 8.28 -11.09 6.69
C HIS A 195 8.87 -12.31 7.39
N VAL A 196 8.73 -12.39 8.72
CA VAL A 196 9.30 -13.45 9.58
C VAL A 196 8.75 -14.83 9.23
N ARG A 197 7.44 -14.97 8.98
CA ARG A 197 6.81 -16.26 8.67
C ARG A 197 7.34 -16.93 7.40
N ARG A 198 8.00 -16.18 6.50
CA ARG A 198 8.67 -16.72 5.31
C ARG A 198 10.00 -17.40 5.64
N ILE A 199 10.56 -17.12 6.81
CA ILE A 199 11.81 -17.68 7.29
C ILE A 199 11.52 -18.87 8.22
N ALA A 200 10.82 -18.61 9.32
CA ALA A 200 10.37 -19.63 10.25
C ALA A 200 9.15 -19.13 11.04
N PRO A 201 8.30 -20.02 11.58
CA PRO A 201 7.22 -19.61 12.48
C PRO A 201 7.76 -18.86 13.70
N SER A 202 6.92 -18.01 14.27
CA SER A 202 7.32 -17.06 15.29
C SER A 202 6.85 -17.43 16.69
N ILE A 203 7.60 -16.94 17.68
CA ILE A 203 7.27 -16.97 19.10
C ILE A 203 7.04 -15.53 19.57
N GLY A 204 5.89 -15.29 20.19
CA GLY A 204 5.57 -14.02 20.85
C GLY A 204 5.66 -14.14 22.38
N PHE A 205 5.51 -13.01 23.06
CA PHE A 205 5.42 -12.94 24.52
C PHE A 205 4.64 -11.69 24.94
N PRO A 206 3.89 -11.74 26.06
CA PRO A 206 3.17 -10.58 26.58
C PRO A 206 4.07 -9.65 27.41
N GLU A 207 5.19 -10.16 27.94
CA GLU A 207 6.18 -9.46 28.76
C GLU A 207 7.55 -10.12 28.61
N SER A 208 8.62 -9.38 28.90
CA SER A 208 9.98 -9.91 29.04
C SER A 208 10.62 -9.38 30.33
N HIS A 209 11.67 -10.06 30.80
CA HIS A 209 12.45 -9.62 31.96
C HIS A 209 13.16 -8.27 31.77
N ASP A 210 13.36 -7.82 30.53
CA ASP A 210 13.98 -6.52 30.21
C ASP A 210 13.00 -5.34 30.24
N THR A 211 11.73 -5.60 30.54
CA THR A 211 10.64 -4.60 30.46
C THR A 211 9.90 -4.46 31.78
N PRO A 212 9.25 -3.31 32.05
CA PRO A 212 8.28 -3.23 33.13
C PRO A 212 7.23 -4.34 33.02
N ARG A 213 6.65 -4.74 34.16
CA ARG A 213 5.48 -5.62 34.19
C ARG A 213 4.29 -4.93 33.52
N LEU A 214 3.41 -5.68 32.89
CA LEU A 214 2.30 -5.19 32.07
C LEU A 214 1.36 -4.28 32.85
N ALA A 215 1.08 -4.60 34.12
CA ALA A 215 0.26 -3.73 34.98
C ALA A 215 0.87 -2.33 35.14
N GLU A 216 2.20 -2.26 35.28
CA GLU A 216 2.93 -1.01 35.40
C GLU A 216 3.05 -0.30 34.05
N GLU A 217 3.33 -1.05 32.97
CA GLU A 217 3.40 -0.53 31.60
C GLU A 217 2.07 0.12 31.17
N LEU A 218 0.93 -0.47 31.57
CA LEU A 218 -0.41 0.05 31.27
C LEU A 218 -0.92 1.08 32.30
N GLY A 219 -0.18 1.33 33.39
CA GLY A 219 -0.61 2.23 34.46
C GLY A 219 -1.90 1.80 35.18
N LEU A 220 -2.18 0.50 35.23
CA LEU A 220 -3.41 -0.04 35.81
C LEU A 220 -3.28 -0.24 37.32
N THR A 221 -4.35 0.08 38.05
CA THR A 221 -4.43 -0.08 39.52
C THR A 221 -5.59 -0.95 39.96
N ASP A 222 -6.65 -1.07 39.16
CA ASP A 222 -7.80 -1.93 39.43
C ASP A 222 -7.49 -3.40 39.14
N ALA A 223 -7.68 -4.26 40.14
CA ALA A 223 -7.32 -5.69 40.05
C ALA A 223 -8.11 -6.44 38.97
N ALA A 224 -9.37 -6.07 38.72
CA ALA A 224 -10.20 -6.74 37.70
C ALA A 224 -9.77 -6.34 36.28
N LEU A 225 -9.43 -5.07 36.05
CA LEU A 225 -8.86 -4.59 34.80
C LEU A 225 -7.47 -5.18 34.54
N ILE A 226 -6.61 -5.24 35.56
CA ILE A 226 -5.29 -5.90 35.46
C ILE A 226 -5.48 -7.37 35.06
N ARG A 227 -6.36 -8.10 35.75
CA ARG A 227 -6.67 -9.50 35.41
C ARG A 227 -7.10 -9.66 33.94
N ARG A 228 -8.01 -8.81 33.45
CA ARG A 228 -8.45 -8.82 32.05
C ARG A 228 -7.32 -8.51 31.07
N ALA A 229 -6.51 -7.49 31.35
CA ALA A 229 -5.37 -7.11 30.52
C ALA A 229 -4.34 -8.23 30.39
N TYR A 230 -4.07 -8.95 31.48
CA TYR A 230 -3.12 -10.07 31.47
C TYR A 230 -3.65 -11.24 30.63
N LEU A 231 -4.92 -11.63 30.80
CA LEU A 231 -5.52 -12.68 29.98
C LEU A 231 -5.58 -12.29 28.50
N GLN A 232 -5.94 -11.05 28.21
CA GLN A 232 -6.02 -10.50 26.85
C GLN A 232 -4.66 -10.49 26.16
N ARG A 233 -3.58 -10.11 26.85
CA ARG A 233 -2.24 -10.07 26.26
C ARG A 233 -1.66 -11.47 26.04
N TRP A 234 -1.92 -12.42 26.91
CA TRP A 234 -1.56 -13.81 26.64
C TRP A 234 -2.33 -14.40 25.46
N ALA A 235 -3.66 -14.18 25.40
CA ALA A 235 -4.47 -14.61 24.26
C ALA A 235 -4.05 -13.94 22.94
N LEU A 236 -3.70 -12.65 22.97
CA LEU A 236 -3.13 -11.94 21.82
C LEU A 236 -1.83 -12.59 21.33
N THR A 237 -0.95 -12.94 22.27
CA THR A 237 0.34 -13.58 21.94
C THR A 237 0.12 -14.85 21.12
N LEU A 238 -0.82 -15.71 21.55
CA LEU A 238 -1.14 -16.96 20.85
C LEU A 238 -2.02 -16.77 19.61
N ALA A 239 -2.77 -15.68 19.51
CA ALA A 239 -3.52 -15.32 18.31
C ALA A 239 -2.57 -14.84 17.20
N PHE A 240 -1.54 -14.08 17.57
CA PHE A 240 -0.57 -13.49 16.64
C PHE A 240 0.48 -14.52 16.19
N SER A 241 1.11 -15.20 17.16
CA SER A 241 2.23 -16.13 16.92
C SER A 241 1.78 -17.59 17.05
N THR A 242 2.50 -18.53 16.41
CA THR A 242 2.27 -19.96 16.65
C THR A 242 2.84 -20.42 18.00
N GLY A 243 4.00 -19.91 18.40
CA GLY A 243 4.59 -20.15 19.70
C GLY A 243 4.41 -18.98 20.67
N GLY A 244 4.51 -19.24 21.97
CA GLY A 244 4.37 -18.23 23.01
C GLY A 244 5.33 -18.48 24.17
N MET A 245 5.89 -17.42 24.73
CA MET A 245 6.72 -17.48 25.93
C MET A 245 6.10 -16.63 27.05
N LEU A 246 6.01 -17.21 28.25
CA LEU A 246 5.45 -16.54 29.43
C LEU A 246 6.47 -16.53 30.59
N PRO A 247 6.89 -15.35 31.09
CA PRO A 247 7.80 -15.27 32.23
C PRO A 247 7.09 -15.56 33.55
N VAL A 248 7.80 -16.24 34.46
CA VAL A 248 7.30 -16.52 35.81
C VAL A 248 6.86 -15.26 36.55
N GLY A 249 5.74 -15.37 37.26
CA GLY A 249 5.14 -14.27 38.01
C GLY A 249 4.06 -13.50 37.27
N TYR A 250 3.93 -13.72 35.95
CA TYR A 250 2.85 -13.16 35.15
C TYR A 250 1.49 -13.66 35.64
N GLU A 251 1.40 -14.96 35.92
CA GLU A 251 0.20 -15.64 36.40
C GLU A 251 -0.29 -15.10 37.74
N PHE A 252 0.60 -14.48 38.53
CA PHE A 252 0.29 -13.93 39.84
C PHE A 252 -0.02 -12.43 39.84
N GLY A 253 0.06 -11.78 38.67
CA GLY A 253 -0.15 -10.34 38.54
C GLY A 253 0.94 -9.51 39.19
N PHE A 254 2.16 -10.04 39.31
CA PHE A 254 3.26 -9.33 39.94
C PHE A 254 3.62 -8.05 39.18
N ARG A 255 3.91 -6.99 39.94
CA ARG A 255 4.18 -5.65 39.42
C ARG A 255 5.65 -5.29 39.43
N ARG A 256 6.45 -5.96 40.27
CA ARG A 256 7.89 -5.72 40.33
C ARG A 256 8.59 -6.30 39.10
N ALA A 257 9.43 -5.48 38.47
CA ALA A 257 10.29 -5.91 37.38
C ALA A 257 11.20 -7.07 37.84
N LEU A 258 11.49 -7.99 36.91
CA LEU A 258 12.35 -9.13 37.16
C LEU A 258 13.82 -8.70 37.13
N ASP A 259 14.51 -8.69 38.27
CA ASP A 259 15.97 -8.56 38.28
C ASP A 259 16.60 -9.95 38.21
N VAL A 260 16.86 -10.42 37.00
CA VAL A 260 17.39 -11.77 36.72
C VAL A 260 18.87 -11.92 37.05
N VAL A 261 19.56 -10.84 37.46
CA VAL A 261 21.01 -10.83 37.71
C VAL A 261 21.31 -10.80 39.21
N ARG A 262 20.60 -9.96 39.97
CA ARG A 262 20.88 -9.65 41.38
C ARG A 262 19.84 -10.21 42.35
N SER A 263 18.65 -10.59 41.90
CA SER A 263 17.63 -11.15 42.80
C SER A 263 18.13 -12.42 43.48
N ARG A 264 17.80 -12.57 44.76
CA ARG A 264 18.07 -13.76 45.59
C ARG A 264 16.82 -14.04 46.42
N PRO A 265 16.44 -15.32 46.53
CA PRO A 265 15.18 -15.88 46.01
C PRO A 265 13.96 -14.98 46.20
N TRP A 266 13.09 -14.97 45.17
CA TRP A 266 11.89 -14.15 44.94
C TRP A 266 11.46 -13.22 46.11
N PRO A 267 11.46 -11.88 45.95
CA PRO A 267 10.78 -11.02 46.92
C PRO A 267 9.29 -11.36 46.87
N ARG A 268 8.77 -11.98 47.94
CA ARG A 268 7.35 -12.36 48.18
C ARG A 268 6.39 -11.17 47.98
N GLU A 269 6.19 -10.73 46.75
CA GLU A 269 5.00 -10.00 46.38
C GLU A 269 3.83 -10.98 46.58
N ALA A 270 2.84 -10.58 47.38
CA ALA A 270 1.65 -11.38 47.53
C ALA A 270 0.94 -11.41 46.16
N PRO A 271 0.50 -12.59 45.68
CA PRO A 271 -0.21 -12.68 44.41
C PRO A 271 -1.46 -11.79 44.47
N ALA A 272 -1.65 -10.96 43.44
CA ALA A 272 -2.88 -10.17 43.31
C ALA A 272 -4.06 -11.07 42.93
N PHE A 273 -3.78 -12.15 42.21
CA PHE A 273 -4.67 -13.21 41.77
C PHE A 273 -3.81 -14.41 41.34
N ASP A 274 -4.44 -15.51 40.92
CA ASP A 274 -3.77 -16.65 40.28
C ASP A 274 -4.49 -16.97 38.96
N LEU A 275 -3.81 -16.76 37.84
CA LEU A 275 -4.31 -17.01 36.48
C LEU A 275 -3.95 -18.40 35.95
N SER A 276 -3.37 -19.29 36.76
CA SER A 276 -2.87 -20.59 36.29
C SER A 276 -3.94 -21.40 35.54
N GLU A 277 -5.16 -21.47 36.08
CA GLU A 277 -6.27 -22.17 35.42
C GLU A 277 -6.76 -21.46 34.15
N ASP A 278 -6.82 -20.13 34.16
CA ASP A 278 -7.20 -19.33 33.00
C ASP A 278 -6.19 -19.46 31.85
N ILE A 279 -4.89 -19.40 32.17
CA ILE A 279 -3.79 -19.62 31.23
C ILE A 279 -3.88 -21.03 30.65
N ALA A 280 -4.15 -22.04 31.48
CA ALA A 280 -4.38 -23.41 31.01
C ALA A 280 -5.55 -23.49 30.04
N ALA A 281 -6.64 -22.76 30.32
CA ALA A 281 -7.81 -22.73 29.46
C ALA A 281 -7.54 -22.00 28.12
N ILE A 282 -6.81 -20.88 28.14
CA ILE A 282 -6.37 -20.18 26.93
C ILE A 282 -5.44 -21.07 26.09
N ASN A 283 -4.50 -21.77 26.73
CA ASN A 283 -3.58 -22.69 26.05
C ASN A 283 -4.34 -23.83 25.37
N ARG A 284 -5.32 -24.45 26.06
CA ARG A 284 -6.19 -25.48 25.46
C ARG A 284 -7.04 -24.94 24.32
N ALA A 285 -7.63 -23.74 24.48
CA ALA A 285 -8.41 -23.09 23.44
C ALA A 285 -7.56 -22.85 22.20
N ALA A 286 -6.40 -22.20 22.34
CA ALA A 286 -5.50 -21.94 21.22
C ALA A 286 -5.05 -23.24 20.53
N ALA A 287 -4.70 -24.28 21.30
CA ALA A 287 -4.31 -25.60 20.77
C ALA A 287 -5.42 -26.26 19.92
N SER A 288 -6.69 -26.01 20.26
CA SER A 288 -7.84 -26.57 19.54
C SER A 288 -8.14 -25.87 18.20
N ILE A 289 -7.46 -24.77 17.89
CA ILE A 289 -7.70 -23.97 16.68
C ILE A 289 -6.56 -24.20 15.67
N PRO A 290 -6.78 -24.93 14.57
CA PRO A 290 -5.71 -25.29 13.62
C PRO A 290 -5.04 -24.07 12.96
N ALA A 291 -5.78 -22.97 12.77
CA ALA A 291 -5.23 -21.73 12.24
C ALA A 291 -4.19 -21.09 13.17
N LEU A 292 -4.27 -21.36 14.48
CA LEU A 292 -3.30 -20.87 15.47
C LEU A 292 -2.09 -21.80 15.65
N GLN A 293 -2.09 -22.97 14.99
CA GLN A 293 -0.97 -23.93 15.03
C GLN A 293 0.02 -23.73 13.86
N GLN A 294 -0.11 -22.64 13.10
CA GLN A 294 0.82 -22.27 12.02
C GLN A 294 0.85 -20.77 11.78
N ASP A 295 2.00 -20.19 11.40
CA ASP A 295 2.12 -18.76 11.09
C ASP A 295 1.60 -18.48 9.68
N GLY A 296 0.29 -18.66 9.53
CA GLY A 296 -0.44 -18.34 8.31
C GLY A 296 -0.63 -16.83 8.13
N SER A 297 -1.34 -16.44 7.08
CA SER A 297 -1.60 -15.03 6.80
C SER A 297 -2.36 -14.37 7.95
N LEU A 298 -1.91 -13.18 8.35
CA LEU A 298 -2.47 -12.42 9.46
C LEU A 298 -2.97 -11.08 8.93
N ARG A 299 -4.16 -10.67 9.35
CA ARG A 299 -4.69 -9.33 9.01
C ARG A 299 -5.47 -8.74 10.17
N ARG A 300 -5.38 -7.41 10.27
CA ARG A 300 -6.09 -6.61 11.27
C ARG A 300 -7.32 -5.95 10.64
N VAL A 301 -8.44 -5.95 11.35
CA VAL A 301 -9.65 -5.21 11.00
C VAL A 301 -10.03 -4.30 12.16
N ASP A 302 -10.21 -3.02 11.88
CA ASP A 302 -10.74 -2.05 12.83
C ASP A 302 -12.27 -2.05 12.80
N LEU A 303 -12.89 -2.16 13.98
CA LEU A 303 -14.34 -2.24 14.15
C LEU A 303 -14.90 -1.03 14.92
N GLY A 304 -14.15 0.09 14.99
CA GLY A 304 -14.64 1.32 15.61
C GLY A 304 -14.71 1.24 17.13
N GLY A 305 -13.57 0.97 17.76
CA GLY A 305 -13.43 0.79 19.22
C GLY A 305 -13.15 -0.65 19.64
N ALA A 306 -13.13 -1.59 18.70
CA ALA A 306 -12.60 -2.94 18.83
C ALA A 306 -11.68 -3.27 17.64
N VAL A 307 -10.84 -4.30 17.80
CA VAL A 307 -9.94 -4.81 16.78
C VAL A 307 -10.21 -6.30 16.61
N ALA A 308 -10.37 -6.74 15.36
CA ALA A 308 -10.39 -8.16 15.01
C ALA A 308 -9.08 -8.52 14.29
N LEU A 309 -8.30 -9.42 14.90
CA LEU A 309 -7.11 -10.02 14.30
C LEU A 309 -7.51 -11.37 13.69
N ILE A 310 -7.29 -11.52 12.39
CA ILE A 310 -7.75 -12.68 11.63
C ILE A 310 -6.53 -13.43 11.10
N ARG A 311 -6.36 -14.66 11.57
CA ARG A 311 -5.30 -15.56 11.16
C ARG A 311 -5.88 -16.68 10.32
N THR A 312 -5.32 -16.92 9.14
CA THR A 312 -5.80 -17.95 8.20
C THR A 312 -4.66 -18.89 7.88
N SER A 313 -4.91 -20.21 7.93
CA SER A 313 -3.94 -21.25 7.59
C SER A 313 -3.37 -21.08 6.17
N ASP A 314 -2.17 -21.60 5.92
CA ASP A 314 -1.52 -21.47 4.60
C ASP A 314 -2.36 -22.11 3.47
N ASP A 315 -3.14 -23.15 3.79
CA ASP A 315 -4.07 -23.82 2.86
C ASP A 315 -5.45 -23.16 2.75
N GLY A 316 -5.71 -22.09 3.52
CA GLY A 316 -6.96 -21.35 3.53
C GLY A 316 -8.17 -22.08 4.14
N ARG A 317 -7.98 -23.26 4.76
CA ARG A 317 -9.06 -24.11 5.31
C ARG A 317 -9.52 -23.70 6.70
N HIS A 318 -8.61 -23.14 7.50
CA HIS A 318 -8.87 -22.79 8.88
C HIS A 318 -8.67 -21.30 9.09
N SER A 319 -9.57 -20.67 9.83
CA SER A 319 -9.40 -19.29 10.27
C SER A 319 -9.65 -19.14 11.76
N ALA A 320 -8.91 -18.23 12.39
CA ALA A 320 -9.15 -17.77 13.75
C ALA A 320 -9.45 -16.27 13.73
N ILE A 321 -10.40 -15.83 14.56
CA ILE A 321 -10.68 -14.41 14.80
C ILE A 321 -10.44 -14.13 16.27
N PHE A 322 -9.43 -13.32 16.58
CA PHE A 322 -9.22 -12.76 17.90
C PHE A 322 -9.81 -11.34 17.92
N LEU A 323 -10.99 -11.21 18.51
CA LEU A 323 -11.67 -9.95 18.73
C LEU A 323 -11.22 -9.38 20.08
N THR A 324 -10.75 -8.14 20.13
CA THR A 324 -10.27 -7.52 21.37
C THR A 324 -10.50 -6.02 21.40
N ARG A 325 -10.40 -5.43 22.60
CA ARG A 325 -10.35 -3.99 22.82
C ARG A 325 -9.22 -3.64 23.80
N THR A 326 -8.47 -2.59 23.50
CA THR A 326 -7.27 -2.19 24.26
C THR A 326 -7.55 -1.20 25.39
N ASP A 327 -8.55 -0.33 25.27
CA ASP A 327 -8.70 0.88 26.09
C ASP A 327 -10.14 1.38 26.17
N GLY A 328 -10.44 2.24 27.15
CA GLY A 328 -11.74 2.91 27.36
C GLY A 328 -12.49 2.46 28.61
N ASP A 329 -13.59 3.15 28.93
CA ASP A 329 -14.31 2.99 30.20
C ASP A 329 -15.66 2.27 30.07
N VAL A 330 -16.04 1.90 28.84
CA VAL A 330 -17.36 1.34 28.53
C VAL A 330 -17.25 0.02 27.78
N THR A 331 -18.18 -0.89 28.07
CA THR A 331 -18.40 -2.10 27.28
C THR A 331 -19.08 -1.71 25.97
N ILE A 332 -18.61 -2.27 24.86
CA ILE A 332 -19.22 -2.08 23.54
C ILE A 332 -19.82 -3.39 23.03
N GLU A 333 -20.76 -3.28 22.12
CA GLU A 333 -21.39 -4.44 21.49
C GLU A 333 -20.91 -4.60 20.05
N ILE A 334 -20.47 -5.80 19.69
CA ILE A 334 -20.07 -6.16 18.34
C ILE A 334 -21.07 -7.17 17.78
N ASP A 335 -21.61 -6.89 16.60
CA ASP A 335 -22.50 -7.82 15.89
C ASP A 335 -21.70 -9.05 15.44
N ARG A 336 -22.08 -10.24 15.92
CA ARG A 336 -21.44 -11.50 15.53
C ARG A 336 -21.58 -11.78 14.03
N PHE A 337 -22.69 -11.38 13.42
CA PHE A 337 -22.87 -11.49 11.97
C PHE A 337 -21.83 -10.66 11.21
N ALA A 338 -21.45 -9.49 11.75
CA ALA A 338 -20.39 -8.69 11.16
C ALA A 338 -19.02 -9.40 11.19
N LEU A 339 -18.74 -10.18 12.24
CA LEU A 339 -17.51 -10.99 12.34
C LEU A 339 -17.50 -12.15 11.32
N ALA A 340 -18.62 -12.85 11.15
CA ALA A 340 -18.77 -13.93 10.17
C ALA A 340 -18.49 -13.44 8.75
N ARG A 341 -18.97 -12.24 8.42
CA ARG A 341 -18.68 -11.58 7.13
C ARG A 341 -17.22 -11.23 6.93
N LEU A 342 -16.44 -11.03 8.00
CA LEU A 342 -15.00 -10.76 7.84
C LEU A 342 -14.30 -11.95 7.20
N VAL A 343 -14.72 -13.19 7.49
CA VAL A 343 -14.09 -14.42 7.00
C VAL A 343 -14.88 -15.14 5.91
N ASP A 344 -15.91 -14.47 5.36
CA ASP A 344 -16.79 -14.99 4.32
C ASP A 344 -17.37 -16.37 4.67
N ALA A 345 -17.90 -16.49 5.90
CA ALA A 345 -18.49 -17.72 6.40
C ALA A 345 -19.92 -17.49 6.89
N PRO A 346 -20.78 -18.51 6.84
CA PRO A 346 -22.03 -18.52 7.60
C PRO A 346 -21.74 -18.32 9.08
N GLU A 347 -22.60 -17.58 9.77
CA GLU A 347 -22.40 -17.23 11.18
C GLU A 347 -22.36 -18.47 12.07
N GLU A 348 -23.13 -19.49 11.74
CA GLU A 348 -23.20 -20.77 12.46
C GLU A 348 -21.88 -21.56 12.38
N SER A 349 -21.02 -21.22 11.42
CA SER A 349 -19.71 -21.86 11.25
C SER A 349 -18.62 -21.24 12.14
N LEU A 350 -18.89 -20.09 12.77
CA LEU A 350 -17.99 -19.50 13.76
C LEU A 350 -18.22 -20.12 15.13
N ARG A 351 -17.29 -20.98 15.57
CA ARG A 351 -17.30 -21.54 16.92
C ARG A 351 -16.59 -20.59 17.88
N ASP A 352 -17.30 -20.08 18.89
CA ASP A 352 -16.65 -19.36 19.99
C ASP A 352 -15.81 -20.35 20.81
N CYS A 353 -14.52 -20.08 20.90
CA CYS A 353 -13.53 -20.87 21.64
C CYS A 353 -12.98 -20.08 22.83
N THR A 354 -13.64 -18.97 23.22
CA THR A 354 -13.23 -18.13 24.34
C THR A 354 -13.37 -18.90 25.65
N PRO A 355 -12.28 -19.04 26.44
CA PRO A 355 -12.35 -19.74 27.72
C PRO A 355 -13.40 -19.13 28.67
N GLY A 356 -14.33 -19.96 29.15
CA GLY A 356 -15.34 -19.56 30.14
C GLY A 356 -16.46 -18.66 29.59
N ALA A 357 -16.53 -18.43 28.29
CA ALA A 357 -17.65 -17.72 27.67
C ALA A 357 -18.87 -18.65 27.50
N ASP A 358 -20.06 -18.10 27.71
CA ASP A 358 -21.31 -18.77 27.37
C ASP A 358 -21.44 -18.93 25.85
N GLU A 359 -22.19 -19.94 25.42
CA GLU A 359 -22.51 -20.10 24.00
C GLU A 359 -23.29 -18.87 23.51
N ILE A 360 -22.70 -18.17 22.55
CA ILE A 360 -23.33 -17.02 21.93
C ILE A 360 -24.34 -17.55 20.91
N GLU A 361 -25.56 -17.02 20.91
CA GLU A 361 -26.57 -17.37 19.91
C GLU A 361 -26.25 -16.72 18.54
N PRO A 362 -26.71 -17.27 17.40
CA PRO A 362 -26.65 -16.57 16.12
C PRO A 362 -27.38 -15.22 16.18
N ARG A 363 -26.82 -14.20 15.52
CA ARG A 363 -27.26 -12.78 15.51
C ARG A 363 -27.21 -12.08 16.87
N ALA A 364 -26.65 -12.71 17.90
CA ALA A 364 -26.43 -12.05 19.16
C ALA A 364 -25.32 -11.00 19.05
N ARG A 365 -25.37 -10.02 19.96
CA ARG A 365 -24.33 -9.03 20.11
C ARG A 365 -23.33 -9.49 21.16
N ILE A 366 -22.05 -9.35 20.83
CA ILE A 366 -20.94 -9.73 21.69
C ILE A 366 -20.57 -8.51 22.54
N ALA A 367 -20.77 -8.61 23.85
CA ALA A 367 -20.37 -7.58 24.79
C ALA A 367 -18.84 -7.66 25.02
N LEU A 368 -18.13 -6.58 24.67
CA LEU A 368 -16.68 -6.50 24.74
C LEU A 368 -16.27 -5.38 25.70
N ALA A 369 -15.89 -5.76 26.92
CA ALA A 369 -15.41 -4.84 27.95
C ALA A 369 -13.99 -4.31 27.61
N PRO A 370 -13.48 -3.27 28.29
CA PRO A 370 -12.08 -2.87 28.24
C PRO A 370 -11.14 -4.02 28.60
N TYR A 371 -10.16 -4.29 27.74
CA TYR A 371 -9.30 -5.49 27.80
C TYR A 371 -10.05 -6.82 27.69
N GLY A 372 -11.32 -6.82 27.25
CA GLY A 372 -12.05 -8.02 26.91
C GLY A 372 -11.61 -8.56 25.55
N PHE A 373 -11.70 -9.88 25.39
CA PHE A 373 -11.47 -10.53 24.10
C PHE A 373 -12.44 -11.69 23.87
N HIS A 374 -12.63 -12.03 22.60
CA HIS A 374 -13.22 -13.30 22.17
C HIS A 374 -12.32 -13.96 21.13
N LEU A 375 -12.30 -15.28 21.11
CA LEU A 375 -11.53 -16.09 20.18
C LEU A 375 -12.45 -17.04 19.43
N PHE A 376 -12.68 -16.79 18.15
CA PHE A 376 -13.50 -17.64 17.29
C PHE A 376 -12.64 -18.52 16.39
N ALA A 377 -13.12 -19.74 16.14
CA ALA A 377 -12.56 -20.66 15.18
C ALA A 377 -13.54 -20.91 14.04
N LEU A 378 -13.00 -21.04 12.83
CA LEU A 378 -13.72 -21.45 11.64
C LEU A 378 -12.97 -22.61 10.99
N ASP A 379 -13.64 -23.75 10.92
CA ASP A 379 -13.25 -24.84 10.04
C ASP A 379 -14.12 -24.74 8.79
N ARG A 380 -13.54 -24.35 7.66
CA ARG A 380 -14.27 -24.37 6.40
C ARG A 380 -14.51 -25.84 6.05
N ALA A 381 -15.72 -26.32 6.34
CA ALA A 381 -16.18 -27.60 5.82
C ALA A 381 -15.84 -27.63 4.35
N THR A 382 -15.17 -28.71 3.91
CA THR A 382 -14.87 -28.95 2.51
C THR A 382 -16.12 -28.57 1.71
N ARG A 383 -16.05 -27.47 0.94
CA ARG A 383 -16.73 -27.51 -0.35
C ARG A 383 -16.33 -28.86 -0.89
N THR A 384 -17.30 -29.75 -1.03
CA THR A 384 -17.16 -30.95 -1.83
C THR A 384 -16.28 -30.54 -2.96
N SER A 385 -15.13 -31.18 -3.10
CA SER A 385 -14.26 -30.90 -4.21
C SER A 385 -15.15 -30.99 -5.43
N GLU A 386 -15.54 -29.83 -5.99
CA GLU A 386 -15.38 -29.63 -7.41
C GLU A 386 -14.04 -30.27 -7.66
N ALA A 387 -14.11 -31.44 -8.30
CA ALA A 387 -12.99 -32.32 -8.50
C ALA A 387 -11.80 -31.41 -8.67
N ARG A 388 -10.72 -31.59 -7.87
CA ARG A 388 -9.40 -31.06 -8.27
C ARG A 388 -9.45 -31.24 -9.77
N PRO A 389 -9.48 -30.15 -10.59
CA PRO A 389 -9.52 -30.36 -12.02
C PRO A 389 -8.41 -31.36 -12.18
N GLN A 390 -8.73 -32.54 -12.72
CA GLN A 390 -7.67 -33.43 -13.18
C GLN A 390 -6.82 -32.42 -13.91
N LEU A 391 -5.64 -32.09 -13.35
CA LEU A 391 -4.68 -31.31 -14.09
C LEU A 391 -4.73 -32.11 -15.37
N PRO A 392 -5.15 -31.49 -16.50
CA PRO A 392 -5.08 -32.23 -17.73
C PRO A 392 -3.66 -32.80 -17.73
N ALA A 393 -3.41 -33.89 -18.43
CA ALA A 393 -2.06 -34.06 -18.93
C ALA A 393 -1.79 -32.85 -19.87
N ALA A 394 -1.71 -31.66 -19.30
CA ALA A 394 -1.35 -30.43 -19.87
C ALA A 394 0.15 -30.56 -19.88
N HIS A 395 0.66 -31.12 -20.98
CA HIS A 395 1.58 -30.28 -21.71
C HIS A 395 1.09 -28.84 -21.57
N HIS A 396 1.88 -28.00 -20.88
CA HIS A 396 1.65 -26.56 -20.84
C HIS A 396 1.20 -26.18 -22.27
N PRO A 397 0.01 -25.57 -22.47
CA PRO A 397 -0.50 -25.35 -23.82
C PRO A 397 0.48 -24.57 -24.72
N ASP A 398 1.41 -23.85 -24.09
CA ASP A 398 2.47 -23.05 -24.69
C ASP A 398 3.90 -23.59 -24.46
N TRP A 399 4.07 -24.81 -23.94
CA TRP A 399 5.41 -25.42 -23.82
C TRP A 399 5.91 -25.77 -25.22
N SER A 400 6.76 -24.90 -25.75
CA SER A 400 7.54 -25.16 -26.95
C SER A 400 8.96 -25.56 -26.55
N PRO A 401 9.47 -26.73 -26.96
CA PRO A 401 10.89 -27.06 -26.80
C PRO A 401 11.81 -26.10 -27.58
N LEU A 402 11.25 -25.18 -28.39
CA LEU A 402 11.97 -24.14 -29.11
C LEU A 402 12.06 -22.81 -28.33
N ALA A 403 11.26 -22.60 -27.28
CA ALA A 403 11.31 -21.40 -26.44
C ALA A 403 12.38 -21.56 -25.35
N ARG A 404 13.64 -21.27 -25.70
CA ARG A 404 14.81 -21.45 -24.83
C ARG A 404 15.18 -20.21 -24.00
N VAL A 405 14.59 -19.06 -24.31
CA VAL A 405 14.85 -17.80 -23.62
C VAL A 405 13.72 -17.56 -22.63
N ALA A 406 14.04 -17.45 -21.34
CA ALA A 406 13.07 -17.06 -20.31
C ALA A 406 12.99 -15.53 -20.24
N ILE A 407 11.77 -15.00 -20.20
CA ILE A 407 11.47 -13.56 -20.05
C ILE A 407 10.57 -13.43 -18.82
N GLU A 408 11.09 -12.81 -17.78
CA GLU A 408 10.47 -12.73 -16.45
C GLU A 408 10.45 -11.28 -15.95
N ASN A 409 9.64 -11.02 -14.92
CA ASN A 409 9.61 -9.73 -14.19
C ASN A 409 9.52 -8.49 -15.11
N VAL A 410 8.63 -8.56 -16.13
CA VAL A 410 8.42 -7.46 -17.08
C VAL A 410 7.82 -6.24 -16.35
N TRP A 411 8.38 -5.07 -16.62
CA TRP A 411 7.93 -3.79 -16.09
C TRP A 411 7.79 -2.77 -17.22
N PRO A 412 6.76 -1.90 -17.20
CA PRO A 412 5.72 -1.78 -16.18
C PRO A 412 4.57 -2.79 -16.36
N GLU A 413 4.18 -3.47 -15.29
CA GLU A 413 3.04 -4.40 -15.26
C GLU A 413 2.21 -4.18 -13.99
N LEU A 414 0.88 -4.13 -14.12
CA LEU A 414 -0.04 -4.01 -12.98
C LEU A 414 -0.98 -5.20 -12.90
N ASP A 415 -1.06 -5.81 -11.71
CA ASP A 415 -1.95 -6.93 -11.38
C ASP A 415 -1.91 -8.06 -12.43
N GLY A 416 -0.71 -8.49 -12.84
CA GLY A 416 -0.52 -9.54 -13.86
C GLY A 416 -1.00 -9.13 -15.26
N GLY A 417 -0.88 -7.84 -15.60
CA GLY A 417 -1.28 -7.26 -16.88
C GLY A 417 -2.78 -6.97 -17.00
N ARG A 418 -3.56 -7.10 -15.92
CA ARG A 418 -5.02 -6.87 -15.95
C ARG A 418 -5.39 -5.41 -16.17
N PHE A 419 -4.58 -4.47 -15.69
CA PHE A 419 -4.82 -3.02 -15.81
C PHE A 419 -3.67 -2.31 -16.52
N PRO A 420 -3.98 -1.28 -17.32
CA PRO A 420 -2.94 -0.49 -17.94
C PRO A 420 -2.25 0.43 -16.93
N VAL A 421 -0.95 0.65 -17.10
CA VAL A 421 -0.28 1.81 -16.50
C VAL A 421 -0.69 3.09 -17.24
N LYS A 422 -0.52 4.22 -16.56
CA LYS A 422 -0.88 5.54 -17.08
C LYS A 422 0.35 6.38 -17.37
N HIS A 423 0.36 6.96 -18.56
CA HIS A 423 1.36 7.91 -19.01
C HIS A 423 0.69 9.13 -19.63
N THR A 424 1.50 10.13 -19.93
CA THR A 424 1.08 11.36 -20.61
C THR A 424 1.85 11.50 -21.91
N VAL A 425 1.24 12.15 -22.91
CA VAL A 425 1.92 12.47 -24.17
C VAL A 425 3.27 13.16 -23.91
N GLY A 426 4.32 12.65 -24.55
CA GLY A 426 5.70 13.10 -24.38
C GLY A 426 6.51 12.28 -23.37
N ASP A 427 5.86 11.45 -22.55
CA ASP A 427 6.56 10.59 -21.61
C ASP A 427 7.42 9.55 -22.32
N ARG A 428 8.54 9.23 -21.68
CA ARG A 428 9.37 8.07 -22.01
C ARG A 428 8.92 6.90 -21.16
N VAL A 429 8.38 5.88 -21.81
CA VAL A 429 8.00 4.62 -21.16
C VAL A 429 9.26 3.77 -21.07
N GLU A 430 9.80 3.71 -19.87
CA GLU A 430 10.88 2.81 -19.54
C GLU A 430 10.34 1.38 -19.43
N VAL A 431 11.08 0.40 -19.94
CA VAL A 431 10.71 -1.00 -19.99
C VAL A 431 11.88 -1.84 -19.51
N TRP A 432 11.60 -2.74 -18.58
CA TRP A 432 12.59 -3.69 -18.08
C TRP A 432 12.06 -5.12 -18.08
N ALA A 433 12.97 -6.09 -18.19
CA ALA A 433 12.67 -7.50 -17.99
C ALA A 433 13.92 -8.25 -17.53
N ASP A 434 13.75 -9.34 -16.79
CA ASP A 434 14.82 -10.32 -16.59
C ASP A 434 14.80 -11.28 -17.78
N ILE A 435 15.91 -11.36 -18.51
CA ILE A 435 16.01 -12.14 -19.75
C ILE A 435 17.25 -13.01 -19.69
N LEU A 436 17.02 -14.32 -19.63
CA LEU A 436 18.06 -15.32 -19.46
C LEU A 436 17.82 -16.55 -20.34
N ARG A 437 18.87 -17.35 -20.52
CA ARG A 437 18.79 -18.64 -21.20
C ARG A 437 19.81 -19.62 -20.63
N ASP A 438 19.63 -20.90 -20.94
CA ASP A 438 20.64 -21.90 -20.64
C ASP A 438 21.88 -21.78 -21.57
N GLY A 439 23.05 -22.15 -21.05
CA GLY A 439 24.33 -22.07 -21.75
C GLY A 439 25.01 -20.70 -21.64
N HIS A 440 25.85 -20.37 -22.63
CA HIS A 440 26.70 -19.16 -22.59
C HIS A 440 26.53 -18.26 -23.80
N ASP A 441 25.57 -18.52 -24.69
CA ASP A 441 25.38 -17.70 -25.89
C ASP A 441 24.91 -16.28 -25.52
N VAL A 442 25.21 -15.32 -26.38
CA VAL A 442 24.79 -13.93 -26.23
C VAL A 442 23.33 -13.78 -26.68
N LEU A 443 22.54 -13.10 -25.86
CA LEU A 443 21.15 -12.76 -26.16
C LEU A 443 21.04 -11.39 -26.84
N ALA A 444 19.93 -11.17 -27.55
CA ALA A 444 19.44 -9.87 -27.95
C ALA A 444 17.96 -9.76 -27.59
N ALA A 445 17.52 -8.56 -27.20
CA ALA A 445 16.15 -8.31 -26.80
C ALA A 445 15.63 -6.96 -27.31
N ARG A 446 14.30 -6.85 -27.39
CA ARG A 446 13.59 -5.63 -27.78
C ARG A 446 12.26 -5.53 -27.07
N VAL A 447 11.79 -4.31 -26.86
CA VAL A 447 10.37 -4.05 -26.65
C VAL A 447 9.70 -3.91 -28.01
N ARG A 448 8.57 -4.59 -28.16
CA ARG A 448 7.67 -4.51 -29.30
C ARG A 448 6.43 -3.75 -28.84
N TYR A 449 6.12 -2.61 -29.45
CA TYR A 449 5.02 -1.75 -29.04
C TYR A 449 4.13 -1.32 -30.21
N ARG A 450 2.85 -1.02 -29.95
CA ARG A 450 1.85 -0.64 -30.94
C ARG A 450 1.18 0.65 -30.51
N ARG A 451 1.09 1.59 -31.46
CA ARG A 451 0.51 2.92 -31.25
C ARG A 451 -1.03 2.87 -31.36
N PRO A 452 -1.75 3.84 -30.77
CA PRO A 452 -3.19 3.95 -30.91
C PRO A 452 -3.60 4.03 -32.38
N GLY A 453 -4.60 3.23 -32.77
CA GLY A 453 -5.15 3.21 -34.13
C GLY A 453 -4.30 2.50 -35.19
N GLU A 454 -3.09 2.04 -34.86
CA GLU A 454 -2.23 1.32 -35.79
C GLU A 454 -2.35 -0.20 -35.65
N ALA A 455 -2.33 -0.91 -36.78
CA ALA A 455 -2.26 -2.37 -36.79
C ALA A 455 -0.81 -2.89 -36.65
N GLY A 456 0.16 -2.10 -37.13
CA GLY A 456 1.58 -2.45 -37.18
C GLY A 456 2.29 -2.30 -35.84
N TRP A 457 3.34 -3.09 -35.66
CA TRP A 457 4.20 -3.03 -34.47
C TRP A 457 5.48 -2.26 -34.75
N HIS A 458 5.93 -1.51 -33.75
CA HIS A 458 7.20 -0.81 -33.67
C HIS A 458 8.12 -1.52 -32.70
N PHE A 459 9.40 -1.18 -32.76
CA PHE A 459 10.42 -1.84 -31.95
C PHE A 459 11.39 -0.83 -31.36
N ALA A 460 11.76 -1.03 -30.10
CA ALA A 460 12.90 -0.36 -29.48
C ALA A 460 13.78 -1.40 -28.79
N ARG A 461 15.09 -1.16 -28.80
CA ARG A 461 16.06 -2.14 -28.31
C ARG A 461 16.04 -2.20 -26.78
N LEU A 462 16.17 -3.41 -26.24
CA LEU A 462 16.55 -3.60 -24.84
C LEU A 462 18.05 -3.89 -24.78
N LEU A 463 18.73 -3.29 -23.81
CA LEU A 463 20.16 -3.43 -23.55
C LEU A 463 20.37 -4.16 -22.22
N PRO A 464 21.41 -5.00 -22.09
CA PRO A 464 21.79 -5.54 -20.80
C PRO A 464 22.13 -4.39 -19.83
N TYR A 465 21.67 -4.50 -18.59
CA TYR A 465 21.97 -3.56 -17.52
C TYR A 465 22.83 -4.21 -16.44
N ASP A 466 22.29 -5.17 -15.69
CA ASP A 466 23.02 -5.94 -14.67
C ASP A 466 22.25 -7.22 -14.29
N ASN A 467 22.95 -8.29 -13.88
CA ASN A 467 22.35 -9.54 -13.37
C ASN A 467 21.11 -10.02 -14.16
N ASP A 468 21.28 -10.22 -15.47
CA ASP A 468 20.23 -10.61 -16.44
C ASP A 468 19.05 -9.63 -16.58
N ARG A 469 19.10 -8.45 -15.97
CA ARG A 469 18.18 -7.34 -16.20
C ARG A 469 18.50 -6.66 -17.53
N TRP A 470 17.47 -6.46 -18.33
CA TRP A 470 17.52 -5.70 -19.58
C TRP A 470 16.64 -4.48 -19.49
N THR A 471 17.09 -3.37 -20.08
CA THR A 471 16.38 -2.09 -20.03
C THR A 471 16.33 -1.41 -21.39
N GLY A 472 15.28 -0.64 -21.63
CA GLY A 472 15.13 0.20 -22.81
C GLY A 472 13.86 1.01 -22.69
N ASP A 473 13.55 1.78 -23.72
CA ASP A 473 12.43 2.72 -23.64
C ASP A 473 11.85 3.06 -25.01
N PHE A 474 10.65 3.65 -25.00
CA PHE A 474 10.05 4.31 -26.15
C PHE A 474 9.23 5.52 -25.72
N VAL A 475 9.03 6.47 -26.62
CA VAL A 475 8.26 7.70 -26.36
C VAL A 475 6.81 7.51 -26.80
N VAL A 476 5.87 7.90 -25.94
CA VAL A 476 4.44 7.93 -26.28
C VAL A 476 4.04 9.30 -26.80
N ASP A 477 3.68 9.38 -28.08
CA ASP A 477 3.57 10.65 -28.82
C ASP A 477 2.14 11.18 -29.00
N ARG A 478 1.12 10.40 -28.60
CA ARG A 478 -0.29 10.78 -28.75
C ARG A 478 -1.20 10.08 -27.73
N PRO A 479 -2.36 10.69 -27.40
CA PRO A 479 -3.33 10.09 -26.49
C PRO A 479 -3.92 8.79 -27.05
N GLY A 480 -4.34 7.91 -26.14
CA GLY A 480 -5.01 6.65 -26.46
C GLY A 480 -4.34 5.43 -25.83
N ARG A 481 -4.80 4.25 -26.25
CA ARG A 481 -4.31 2.96 -25.74
C ARG A 481 -3.15 2.46 -26.58
N TRP A 482 -2.00 2.33 -25.93
CA TRP A 482 -0.81 1.71 -26.47
C TRP A 482 -0.69 0.28 -25.94
N PHE A 483 0.00 -0.57 -26.70
CA PHE A 483 0.24 -1.96 -26.29
C PHE A 483 1.71 -2.29 -26.43
N PHE A 484 2.26 -3.11 -25.54
CA PHE A 484 3.65 -3.57 -25.66
C PHE A 484 3.85 -4.98 -25.13
N THR A 485 4.94 -5.62 -25.58
CA THR A 485 5.47 -6.87 -25.04
C THR A 485 6.99 -6.87 -25.23
N VAL A 486 7.68 -7.81 -24.58
CA VAL A 486 9.14 -7.99 -24.68
C VAL A 486 9.43 -9.23 -25.52
N GLU A 487 10.39 -9.11 -26.44
CA GLU A 487 10.87 -10.22 -27.27
C GLU A 487 12.37 -10.38 -27.09
N ALA A 488 12.84 -11.63 -26.98
CA ALA A 488 14.25 -11.96 -26.85
C ALA A 488 14.61 -13.21 -27.66
N TRP A 489 15.87 -13.28 -28.11
CA TRP A 489 16.38 -14.35 -28.96
C TRP A 489 17.89 -14.47 -28.83
N THR A 490 18.43 -15.61 -29.30
CA THR A 490 19.88 -15.81 -29.37
C THR A 490 20.51 -15.01 -30.51
N ASP A 491 21.48 -14.16 -30.18
CA ASP A 491 22.33 -13.47 -31.14
C ASP A 491 23.48 -14.38 -31.58
N ALA A 492 23.24 -15.18 -32.62
CA ALA A 492 24.20 -16.16 -33.11
C ALA A 492 25.51 -15.50 -33.57
N PHE A 493 25.42 -14.34 -34.22
CA PHE A 493 26.60 -13.62 -34.68
C PHE A 493 27.43 -13.04 -33.51
N GLU A 494 26.80 -12.39 -32.53
CA GLU A 494 27.55 -11.84 -31.40
C GLU A 494 28.10 -12.94 -30.48
N SER A 495 27.40 -14.08 -30.36
CA SER A 495 27.90 -15.26 -29.64
C SER A 495 29.22 -15.74 -30.25
N TRP A 496 29.20 -15.97 -31.57
CA TRP A 496 30.40 -16.33 -32.33
C TRP A 496 31.49 -15.26 -32.20
N ARG A 497 31.16 -13.99 -32.48
CA ARG A 497 32.13 -12.87 -32.47
C ARG A 497 32.83 -12.72 -31.13
N ARG A 498 32.09 -12.83 -30.02
CA ARG A 498 32.62 -12.76 -28.65
C ARG A 498 33.61 -13.89 -28.38
N ASP A 499 33.25 -15.11 -28.77
CA ASP A 499 34.08 -16.29 -28.49
C ASP A 499 35.35 -16.29 -29.36
N THR A 500 35.23 -15.90 -30.63
CA THR A 500 36.39 -15.70 -31.52
C THR A 500 37.31 -14.60 -31.02
N LEU A 501 36.79 -13.48 -30.50
CA LEU A 501 37.61 -12.43 -29.88
C LEU A 501 38.39 -12.92 -28.66
N LYS A 502 37.78 -13.77 -27.82
CA LYS A 502 38.48 -14.38 -26.68
C LYS A 502 39.60 -15.31 -27.13
N LYS A 503 39.37 -16.12 -28.16
CA LYS A 503 40.40 -16.98 -28.77
C LYS A 503 41.53 -16.17 -29.41
N GLN A 504 41.19 -15.06 -30.08
CA GLN A 504 42.17 -14.13 -30.65
C GLN A 504 43.06 -13.54 -29.55
N ALA A 505 42.46 -13.08 -28.45
CA ALA A 505 43.20 -12.55 -27.30
C ALA A 505 44.09 -13.62 -26.62
N ALA A 506 43.69 -14.89 -26.68
CA ALA A 506 44.48 -16.02 -26.20
C ALA A 506 45.56 -16.52 -27.18
N GLY A 507 45.72 -15.88 -28.35
CA GLY A 507 46.72 -16.24 -29.34
C GLY A 507 46.46 -17.58 -30.04
N GLN A 508 45.22 -18.06 -30.06
CA GLN A 508 44.84 -19.31 -30.72
C GLN A 508 44.64 -19.09 -32.24
N SER A 509 44.77 -20.16 -33.04
CA SER A 509 44.43 -20.09 -34.47
C SER A 509 42.92 -19.85 -34.64
N LEU A 510 42.57 -19.01 -35.61
CA LEU A 510 41.20 -18.57 -35.89
C LEU A 510 40.68 -19.08 -37.24
N ASP A 511 41.41 -19.94 -37.95
CA ASP A 511 41.07 -20.32 -39.33
C ASP A 511 39.67 -20.94 -39.42
N LEU A 512 39.34 -21.86 -38.50
CA LEU A 512 38.02 -22.49 -38.42
C LEU A 512 36.95 -21.51 -37.94
N ASP A 513 37.25 -20.71 -36.91
CA ASP A 513 36.34 -19.70 -36.38
C ASP A 513 35.93 -18.67 -37.45
N LEU A 514 36.86 -18.18 -38.26
CA LEU A 514 36.55 -17.23 -39.34
C LEU A 514 35.70 -17.88 -40.44
N ALA A 515 35.92 -19.17 -40.74
CA ALA A 515 35.07 -19.92 -41.67
C ALA A 515 33.63 -20.05 -41.13
N GLU A 516 33.45 -20.32 -39.84
CA GLU A 516 32.14 -20.31 -39.18
C GLU A 516 31.47 -18.93 -39.24
N GLY A 517 32.23 -17.86 -39.01
CA GLY A 517 31.74 -16.48 -39.11
C GLY A 517 31.19 -16.16 -40.51
N HIS A 518 31.90 -16.57 -41.57
CA HIS A 518 31.42 -16.42 -42.94
C HIS A 518 30.09 -17.15 -43.19
N LEU A 519 29.86 -18.33 -42.58
CA LEU A 519 28.59 -19.04 -42.68
C LEU A 519 27.44 -18.27 -41.99
N VAL A 520 27.69 -17.67 -40.82
CA VAL A 520 26.69 -16.87 -40.10
C VAL A 520 26.30 -15.63 -40.91
N VAL A 521 27.29 -14.91 -41.45
CA VAL A 521 27.04 -13.73 -42.30
C VAL A 521 26.35 -14.12 -43.61
N GLY A 522 26.73 -15.25 -44.22
CA GLY A 522 26.09 -15.78 -45.42
C GLY A 522 24.60 -16.05 -45.23
N LYS A 523 24.21 -16.61 -44.08
CA LYS A 523 22.78 -16.80 -43.72
C LYS A 523 22.04 -15.47 -43.58
N ALA A 524 22.64 -14.49 -42.90
CA ALA A 524 22.04 -13.15 -42.80
C ALA A 524 21.86 -12.50 -44.18
N LEU A 525 22.84 -12.65 -45.08
CA LEU A 525 22.75 -12.09 -46.44
C LEU A 525 21.66 -12.75 -47.29
N GLN A 526 21.38 -14.04 -47.08
CA GLN A 526 20.28 -14.75 -47.77
C GLN A 526 18.91 -14.18 -47.39
N GLU A 527 18.72 -13.79 -46.12
CA GLU A 527 17.46 -13.23 -45.61
C GLU A 527 17.34 -11.71 -45.81
N ALA A 528 18.46 -11.03 -46.07
CA ALA A 528 18.49 -9.59 -46.28
C ALA A 528 17.67 -9.16 -47.51
N THR A 529 16.86 -8.11 -47.35
CA THR A 529 16.11 -7.45 -48.43
C THR A 529 16.33 -5.93 -48.39
N GLY A 530 16.16 -5.27 -49.54
CA GLY A 530 16.21 -3.82 -49.66
C GLY A 530 17.53 -3.17 -49.17
N PRO A 531 17.47 -1.98 -48.54
CA PRO A 531 18.65 -1.22 -48.11
C PRO A 531 19.58 -1.97 -47.14
N ALA A 532 19.02 -2.86 -46.30
CA ALA A 532 19.81 -3.65 -45.37
C ALA A 532 20.72 -4.66 -46.08
N ARG A 533 20.25 -5.24 -47.20
CA ARG A 533 21.07 -6.12 -48.06
C ARG A 533 22.19 -5.34 -48.73
N GLU A 534 21.89 -4.16 -49.26
CA GLU A 534 22.90 -3.29 -49.90
C GLU A 534 24.00 -2.89 -48.92
N GLN A 535 23.62 -2.49 -47.71
CA GLN A 535 24.56 -2.14 -46.66
C GLN A 535 25.47 -3.33 -46.29
N LEU A 536 24.88 -4.51 -46.04
CA LEU A 536 25.65 -5.71 -45.69
C LEU A 536 26.59 -6.14 -46.84
N THR A 537 26.12 -6.10 -48.08
CA THR A 537 26.92 -6.40 -49.28
C THR A 537 28.10 -5.43 -49.40
N LYS A 538 27.85 -4.12 -49.25
CA LYS A 538 28.89 -3.09 -49.31
C LYS A 538 29.96 -3.26 -48.22
N LEU A 539 29.57 -3.63 -47.00
CA LEU A 539 30.53 -3.91 -45.92
C LEU A 539 31.43 -5.11 -46.26
N LEU A 540 30.86 -6.15 -46.87
CA LEU A 540 31.59 -7.33 -47.32
C LEU A 540 32.53 -7.02 -48.50
N ASP A 541 32.07 -6.26 -49.48
CA ASP A 541 32.88 -5.84 -50.64
C ASP A 541 34.09 -4.98 -50.21
N ASN A 542 33.90 -4.13 -49.20
CA ASN A 542 34.97 -3.31 -48.61
C ASN A 542 35.92 -4.11 -47.70
N ARG A 543 35.74 -5.44 -47.59
CA ARG A 543 36.57 -6.34 -46.77
C ARG A 543 36.69 -5.90 -45.30
N VAL A 544 35.60 -5.38 -44.74
CA VAL A 544 35.53 -5.07 -43.32
C VAL A 544 35.77 -6.35 -42.51
N SER A 545 36.55 -6.25 -41.43
CA SER A 545 36.84 -7.39 -40.55
C SER A 545 35.55 -8.04 -40.07
N LEU A 546 35.47 -9.38 -40.10
CA LEU A 546 34.32 -10.10 -39.54
C LEU A 546 34.10 -9.81 -38.04
N LEU A 547 35.13 -9.35 -37.33
CA LEU A 547 35.06 -9.03 -35.92
C LEU A 547 34.67 -7.57 -35.64
N SER A 548 34.42 -6.76 -36.67
CA SER A 548 34.17 -5.33 -36.50
C SER A 548 32.78 -5.05 -35.88
N PRO A 549 32.65 -3.99 -35.05
CA PRO A 549 31.35 -3.56 -34.53
C PRO A 549 30.36 -3.15 -35.63
N GLU A 550 30.84 -2.58 -36.73
CA GLU A 550 30.01 -2.13 -37.85
C GLU A 550 29.32 -3.31 -38.55
N LEU A 551 30.06 -4.40 -38.78
CA LEU A 551 29.49 -5.61 -39.36
C LEU A 551 28.52 -6.29 -38.37
N ARG A 552 28.86 -6.30 -37.08
CA ARG A 552 27.96 -6.80 -36.02
C ARG A 552 26.59 -6.13 -36.07
N ASP A 553 26.56 -4.80 -36.12
CA ASP A 553 25.29 -4.07 -36.09
C ASP A 553 24.47 -4.29 -37.37
N ALA A 554 25.13 -4.38 -38.53
CA ALA A 554 24.48 -4.71 -39.80
C ALA A 554 23.90 -6.15 -39.81
N VAL A 555 24.67 -7.15 -39.37
CA VAL A 555 24.21 -8.55 -39.31
C VAL A 555 23.09 -8.72 -38.28
N ARG A 556 23.20 -8.09 -37.12
CA ARG A 556 22.18 -8.16 -36.05
C ARG A 556 20.81 -7.67 -36.49
N ALA A 557 20.75 -6.65 -37.35
CA ALA A 557 19.50 -6.12 -37.87
C ALA A 557 18.74 -7.11 -38.78
N ILE A 558 19.47 -8.07 -39.38
CA ILE A 558 18.97 -8.90 -40.48
C ILE A 558 18.83 -10.37 -40.07
N GLN A 559 19.80 -10.90 -39.32
CA GLN A 559 19.92 -12.33 -39.05
C GLN A 559 18.62 -12.95 -38.52
N PRO A 560 18.36 -14.23 -38.84
CA PRO A 560 17.21 -14.94 -38.29
C PRO A 560 17.27 -14.95 -36.76
N LYS A 561 16.14 -14.64 -36.14
CA LYS A 561 15.98 -14.63 -34.67
C LYS A 561 15.73 -16.06 -34.19
N ARG A 562 16.81 -16.84 -34.10
CA ARG A 562 16.78 -18.19 -33.52
C ARG A 562 16.12 -18.15 -32.14
N ASP A 563 15.29 -19.14 -31.80
CA ASP A 563 14.61 -19.26 -30.49
C ASP A 563 13.90 -17.99 -29.99
N LEU A 564 13.40 -17.16 -30.92
CA LEU A 564 12.61 -15.97 -30.61
C LEU A 564 11.47 -16.32 -29.66
N THR A 565 11.54 -15.75 -28.46
CA THR A 565 10.56 -15.89 -27.41
C THR A 565 9.96 -14.52 -27.12
N ALA A 566 8.65 -14.48 -26.93
CA ALA A 566 7.92 -13.28 -26.54
C ALA A 566 7.33 -13.49 -25.14
N TYR A 567 7.26 -12.43 -24.35
CA TYR A 567 6.50 -12.46 -23.11
C TYR A 567 5.03 -12.75 -23.43
N GLU A 568 4.45 -13.71 -22.71
CA GLU A 568 3.12 -14.27 -23.00
C GLU A 568 2.00 -13.21 -23.00
N ARG A 569 2.17 -12.13 -22.23
CA ARG A 569 1.19 -11.04 -22.15
C ARG A 569 1.54 -9.91 -23.12
N THR A 570 0.50 -9.39 -23.77
CA THR A 570 0.53 -8.04 -24.34
C THR A 570 -0.01 -7.07 -23.30
N LEU A 571 0.85 -6.21 -22.78
CA LEU A 571 0.53 -5.23 -21.75
C LEU A 571 -0.04 -3.97 -22.40
N GLU A 572 -0.95 -3.29 -21.69
CA GLU A 572 -1.62 -2.07 -22.16
C GLU A 572 -1.10 -0.84 -21.40
N ILE A 573 -1.01 0.30 -22.07
CA ILE A 573 -0.69 1.61 -21.49
C ILE A 573 -1.79 2.58 -21.91
N THR A 574 -2.33 3.33 -20.95
CA THR A 574 -3.22 4.46 -21.23
C THR A 574 -2.40 5.73 -21.26
N VAL A 575 -2.38 6.42 -22.41
CA VAL A 575 -1.69 7.69 -22.58
C VAL A 575 -2.73 8.79 -22.66
N ASP A 576 -2.68 9.74 -21.73
CA ASP A 576 -3.56 10.89 -21.70
C ASP A 576 -2.82 12.17 -22.15
N ARG A 577 -3.56 13.23 -22.48
CA ARG A 577 -3.01 14.56 -22.74
C ARG A 577 -2.52 15.27 -21.47
N ARG A 578 -1.69 16.32 -21.60
CA ARG A 578 -0.95 16.96 -20.49
C ARG A 578 -1.80 17.39 -19.29
N VAL A 579 -3.00 17.92 -19.52
CA VAL A 579 -3.94 18.37 -18.46
C VAL A 579 -4.33 17.23 -17.50
N ALA A 580 -4.25 15.97 -17.94
CA ALA A 580 -4.48 14.81 -17.08
C ALA A 580 -3.44 14.70 -15.95
N GLN A 581 -2.22 15.19 -16.15
CA GLN A 581 -1.09 15.11 -15.21
C GLN A 581 -0.78 16.43 -14.51
N PHE A 582 -1.05 17.57 -15.15
CA PHE A 582 -0.74 18.89 -14.60
C PHE A 582 -1.84 19.89 -14.95
N ALA A 583 -2.54 20.38 -13.92
CA ALA A 583 -3.59 21.38 -14.06
C ALA A 583 -3.93 22.05 -12.71
N SER A 584 -4.41 23.28 -12.77
CA SER A 584 -5.02 24.01 -11.66
C SER A 584 -6.52 24.18 -11.93
N TRP A 585 -7.37 23.70 -11.02
CA TRP A 585 -8.83 23.69 -11.17
C TRP A 585 -9.51 24.79 -10.34
N TYR A 586 -10.54 25.42 -10.89
CA TYR A 586 -11.39 26.39 -10.19
C TYR A 586 -12.85 25.97 -10.30
N GLU A 587 -13.47 25.66 -9.17
CA GLU A 587 -14.87 25.24 -9.06
C GLU A 587 -15.76 26.41 -8.67
N PHE A 588 -16.87 26.61 -9.38
CA PHE A 588 -17.91 27.56 -8.99
C PHE A 588 -19.32 27.13 -9.43
N PHE A 589 -20.34 27.78 -8.86
CA PHE A 589 -21.73 27.61 -9.26
C PHE A 589 -22.12 28.68 -10.30
N PRO A 590 -22.53 28.28 -11.52
CA PRO A 590 -22.94 29.23 -12.56
C PRO A 590 -24.04 30.20 -12.14
N ARG A 591 -24.93 29.77 -11.24
CA ARG A 591 -26.07 30.56 -10.75
C ARG A 591 -25.73 31.66 -9.73
N SER A 592 -24.46 31.78 -9.35
CA SER A 592 -23.98 32.67 -8.28
C SER A 592 -22.96 33.70 -8.76
N GLN A 593 -22.87 33.94 -10.06
CA GLN A 593 -21.84 34.80 -10.66
C GLN A 593 -22.29 36.25 -10.84
N GLY A 594 -23.32 36.68 -10.10
CA GLY A 594 -23.92 38.00 -10.18
C GLY A 594 -23.81 38.80 -8.90
N ASP A 595 -24.56 39.89 -8.82
CA ASP A 595 -24.56 40.88 -7.75
C ASP A 595 -25.85 40.88 -6.89
N ASP A 596 -26.87 40.12 -7.30
CA ASP A 596 -28.16 40.02 -6.62
C ASP A 596 -28.30 38.66 -5.90
N PRO A 597 -28.35 38.62 -4.55
CA PRO A 597 -28.46 37.38 -3.79
C PRO A 597 -29.85 36.74 -3.83
N THR A 598 -30.83 37.38 -4.49
CA THR A 598 -32.22 36.91 -4.54
C THR A 598 -32.57 36.14 -5.82
N ARG A 599 -31.68 36.13 -6.83
CA ARG A 599 -31.92 35.49 -8.12
C ARG A 599 -30.67 34.82 -8.67
N GLY A 600 -30.88 33.85 -9.57
CA GLY A 600 -29.79 33.17 -10.27
C GLY A 600 -29.23 33.98 -11.44
N THR A 601 -27.99 33.66 -11.81
CA THR A 601 -27.30 34.17 -13.00
C THR A 601 -27.30 33.20 -14.17
N ASN A 602 -26.77 33.63 -15.32
CA ASN A 602 -26.64 32.83 -16.53
C ASN A 602 -25.19 32.64 -16.98
N PHE A 603 -24.99 31.95 -18.11
CA PHE A 603 -23.65 31.71 -18.65
C PHE A 603 -22.93 32.95 -19.16
N ASP A 604 -23.62 34.00 -19.58
CA ASP A 604 -22.98 35.26 -19.99
C ASP A 604 -22.37 35.98 -18.76
N ASP A 605 -23.00 35.88 -17.58
CA ASP A 605 -22.41 36.33 -16.31
C ASP A 605 -21.14 35.52 -15.97
N CYS A 606 -21.14 34.21 -16.26
CA CYS A 606 -19.97 33.35 -16.09
C CYS A 606 -18.82 33.74 -17.04
N ILE A 607 -19.13 34.15 -18.28
CA ILE A 607 -18.12 34.62 -19.26
C ILE A 607 -17.37 35.84 -18.69
N ALA A 608 -18.06 36.75 -18.02
CA ALA A 608 -17.44 37.95 -17.43
C ALA A 608 -16.39 37.61 -16.35
N ARG A 609 -16.43 36.41 -15.77
CA ARG A 609 -15.49 35.94 -14.73
C ARG A 609 -14.19 35.37 -15.31
N LEU A 610 -14.21 34.89 -16.56
CA LEU A 610 -13.12 34.14 -17.17
C LEU A 610 -11.78 34.89 -17.21
N PRO A 611 -11.72 36.22 -17.48
CA PRO A 611 -10.46 36.95 -17.44
C PRO A 611 -9.76 36.84 -16.08
N ALA A 612 -10.49 37.02 -14.98
CA ALA A 612 -9.93 36.95 -13.63
C ALA A 612 -9.47 35.53 -13.27
N ILE A 613 -10.26 34.50 -13.63
CA ILE A 613 -9.90 33.09 -13.41
C ILE A 613 -8.62 32.73 -14.17
N ARG A 614 -8.50 33.16 -15.44
CA ARG A 614 -7.28 33.02 -16.25
C ARG A 614 -6.09 33.72 -15.60
N ASP A 615 -6.27 34.96 -15.14
CA ASP A 615 -5.19 35.77 -14.54
C ASP A 615 -4.68 35.18 -13.21
N HIS A 616 -5.54 34.47 -12.48
CA HIS A 616 -5.14 33.67 -11.33
C HIS A 616 -4.42 32.37 -11.70
N GLY A 617 -4.36 32.02 -12.99
CA GLY A 617 -3.57 30.92 -13.51
C GLY A 617 -4.23 29.55 -13.37
N PHE A 618 -5.56 29.49 -13.45
CA PHE A 618 -6.29 28.24 -13.58
C PHE A 618 -6.29 27.74 -15.03
N ASP A 619 -6.40 26.41 -15.19
CA ASP A 619 -6.44 25.71 -16.47
C ASP A 619 -7.82 25.06 -16.70
N VAL A 620 -8.54 24.72 -15.63
CA VAL A 620 -9.84 24.04 -15.68
C VAL A 620 -10.89 24.82 -14.88
N VAL A 621 -12.01 25.12 -15.53
CA VAL A 621 -13.23 25.64 -14.91
C VAL A 621 -14.19 24.49 -14.66
N TYR A 622 -14.39 24.14 -13.39
CA TYR A 622 -15.28 23.06 -12.98
C TYR A 622 -16.64 23.63 -12.57
N LEU A 623 -17.68 23.20 -13.28
CA LEU A 623 -19.06 23.59 -13.01
C LEU A 623 -19.78 22.48 -12.24
N THR A 624 -20.50 22.87 -11.19
CA THR A 624 -21.55 22.03 -10.59
C THR A 624 -22.64 21.71 -11.63
N PRO A 625 -23.53 20.72 -11.39
CA PRO A 625 -24.52 20.33 -12.39
C PRO A 625 -25.30 21.51 -12.97
N ILE A 626 -25.37 21.59 -14.30
CA ILE A 626 -25.97 22.71 -15.04
C ILE A 626 -27.38 22.40 -15.56
N HIS A 627 -27.96 21.31 -15.09
CA HIS A 627 -29.21 20.72 -15.60
C HIS A 627 -30.44 21.30 -14.88
N PRO A 628 -31.66 21.11 -15.42
CA PRO A 628 -32.89 21.41 -14.69
C PRO A 628 -32.92 20.77 -13.29
N ILE A 629 -33.48 21.47 -12.31
CA ILE A 629 -33.50 21.05 -10.89
C ILE A 629 -34.93 20.70 -10.47
N GLY A 630 -35.10 19.54 -9.84
CA GLY A 630 -36.39 19.05 -9.33
C GLY A 630 -37.07 20.01 -8.36
N ARG A 631 -38.41 19.95 -8.33
CA ARG A 631 -39.30 20.72 -7.44
C ARG A 631 -39.83 19.86 -6.30
N THR A 632 -40.07 18.57 -6.55
CA THR A 632 -40.52 17.60 -5.55
C THR A 632 -39.41 17.34 -4.53
N ASN A 633 -39.74 17.45 -3.23
CA ASN A 633 -38.81 17.32 -2.09
C ASN A 633 -37.58 18.23 -2.17
N ARG A 634 -37.66 19.33 -2.93
CA ARG A 634 -36.55 20.28 -3.08
C ARG A 634 -36.06 20.75 -1.71
N LYS A 635 -34.73 20.69 -1.54
CA LYS A 635 -34.07 21.19 -0.33
C LYS A 635 -33.98 22.71 -0.33
N GLY A 636 -34.27 23.31 0.83
CA GLY A 636 -34.15 24.75 1.05
C GLY A 636 -32.80 25.17 1.62
N ALA A 637 -32.64 26.47 1.90
CA ALA A 637 -31.41 27.02 2.45
C ALA A 637 -30.92 26.23 3.68
N ASN A 638 -29.59 26.15 3.84
CA ASN A 638 -28.95 25.37 4.90
C ASN A 638 -29.41 23.89 5.00
N ASN A 639 -29.67 23.25 3.86
CA ASN A 639 -30.07 21.84 3.76
C ASN A 639 -31.43 21.55 4.45
N SER A 640 -32.33 22.54 4.47
CA SER A 640 -33.70 22.37 4.96
C SER A 640 -34.46 21.34 4.13
N LEU A 641 -35.31 20.53 4.77
CA LEU A 641 -36.18 19.55 4.08
C LEU A 641 -37.34 20.22 3.32
N THR A 642 -37.55 21.52 3.52
CA THR A 642 -38.61 22.28 2.86
C THR A 642 -38.00 23.53 2.26
N ALA A 643 -38.12 23.68 0.94
CA ALA A 643 -37.71 24.87 0.21
C ALA A 643 -38.81 25.96 0.23
N GLY A 644 -38.39 27.21 0.36
CA GLY A 644 -39.21 28.37 0.03
C GLY A 644 -39.51 28.48 -1.47
N PRO A 645 -40.49 29.31 -1.88
CA PRO A 645 -40.91 29.42 -3.28
C PRO A 645 -39.79 29.89 -4.23
N ASP A 646 -38.88 30.72 -3.73
CA ASP A 646 -37.80 31.34 -4.51
C ASP A 646 -36.43 30.67 -4.30
N GLU A 647 -36.37 29.60 -3.50
CA GLU A 647 -35.12 28.91 -3.22
C GLU A 647 -34.73 27.95 -4.37
N PRO A 648 -33.47 27.99 -4.83
CA PRO A 648 -33.08 27.31 -6.06
C PRO A 648 -32.89 25.79 -5.91
N GLY A 649 -32.80 25.27 -4.69
CA GLY A 649 -32.54 23.86 -4.45
C GLY A 649 -31.11 23.43 -4.76
N SER A 650 -30.87 22.12 -4.64
CA SER A 650 -29.58 21.50 -4.95
C SER A 650 -29.41 21.29 -6.45
N PRO A 651 -28.30 21.73 -7.09
CA PRO A 651 -28.00 21.38 -8.48
C PRO A 651 -27.91 19.87 -8.72
N TYR A 652 -27.57 19.11 -7.68
CA TYR A 652 -27.47 17.65 -7.73
C TYR A 652 -28.82 16.93 -7.78
N ALA A 653 -29.94 17.64 -7.57
CA ALA A 653 -31.30 17.13 -7.77
C ALA A 653 -31.70 17.25 -9.25
N ILE A 654 -30.95 16.56 -10.11
CA ILE A 654 -31.02 16.67 -11.58
C ILE A 654 -32.35 16.14 -12.08
N GLY A 655 -33.04 16.93 -12.90
CA GLY A 655 -34.23 16.55 -13.63
C GLY A 655 -35.46 17.35 -13.23
N ALA A 656 -36.19 17.82 -14.23
CA ALA A 656 -37.53 18.37 -14.09
C ALA A 656 -38.28 18.16 -15.43
N ASP A 657 -39.51 18.66 -15.54
CA ASP A 657 -40.30 18.60 -16.78
C ASP A 657 -39.55 19.19 -17.99
N GLU A 658 -38.64 20.15 -17.74
CA GLU A 658 -37.84 20.82 -18.77
C GLU A 658 -36.66 19.99 -19.31
N GLY A 659 -36.27 18.88 -18.67
CA GLY A 659 -35.19 18.00 -19.15
C GLY A 659 -34.37 17.31 -18.05
N GLY A 660 -33.44 16.45 -18.48
CA GLY A 660 -32.56 15.64 -17.63
C GLY A 660 -31.07 15.97 -17.78
N HIS A 661 -30.22 14.94 -17.71
CA HIS A 661 -28.75 15.07 -17.78
C HIS A 661 -28.18 15.60 -19.11
N ASP A 662 -28.98 15.66 -20.17
CA ASP A 662 -28.62 16.18 -21.50
C ASP A 662 -29.23 17.58 -21.78
N ALA A 663 -29.88 18.17 -20.77
CA ALA A 663 -30.46 19.51 -20.85
C ALA A 663 -29.66 20.53 -20.03
N VAL A 664 -29.75 21.80 -20.42
CA VAL A 664 -29.23 22.95 -19.65
C VAL A 664 -30.40 23.63 -18.94
N HIS A 665 -30.22 23.98 -17.67
CA HIS A 665 -31.19 24.73 -16.88
C HIS A 665 -31.59 26.03 -17.60
N ARG A 666 -32.90 26.29 -17.70
CA ARG A 666 -33.43 27.42 -18.48
C ARG A 666 -32.84 28.77 -18.05
N ASP A 667 -32.72 28.99 -16.75
CA ASP A 667 -32.18 30.24 -16.20
C ASP A 667 -30.70 30.46 -16.54
N LEU A 668 -29.97 29.41 -16.91
CA LEU A 668 -28.59 29.52 -17.41
C LEU A 668 -28.52 29.93 -18.89
N GLY A 669 -29.66 30.04 -19.58
CA GLY A 669 -29.75 30.47 -20.99
C GLY A 669 -29.79 29.33 -22.01
N GLY A 670 -29.89 28.07 -21.58
CA GLY A 670 -29.99 26.90 -22.46
C GLY A 670 -28.67 26.50 -23.16
N ILE A 671 -28.74 25.54 -24.08
CA ILE A 671 -27.55 24.94 -24.71
C ILE A 671 -26.74 25.95 -25.54
N ASP A 672 -27.38 26.93 -26.17
CA ASP A 672 -26.66 27.93 -26.96
C ASP A 672 -25.84 28.89 -26.10
N ALA A 673 -26.33 29.22 -24.89
CA ALA A 673 -25.56 29.97 -23.91
C ALA A 673 -24.37 29.15 -23.40
N PHE A 674 -24.57 27.85 -23.18
CA PHE A 674 -23.47 26.94 -22.83
C PHE A 674 -22.40 26.88 -23.92
N ARG A 675 -22.78 26.79 -25.21
CA ARG A 675 -21.83 26.79 -26.33
C ARG A 675 -21.02 28.08 -26.41
N ARG A 676 -21.64 29.24 -26.14
CA ARG A 676 -20.92 30.52 -26.04
C ARG A 676 -19.92 30.50 -24.88
N PHE A 677 -20.35 30.07 -23.70
CA PHE A 677 -19.47 29.94 -22.53
C PHE A 677 -18.29 29.00 -22.79
N GLN A 678 -18.56 27.82 -23.34
CA GLN A 678 -17.52 26.85 -23.67
C GLN A 678 -16.53 27.40 -24.71
N SER A 679 -16.99 28.21 -25.67
CA SER A 679 -16.11 28.88 -26.64
C SER A 679 -15.24 29.93 -25.96
N ALA A 680 -15.83 30.77 -25.11
CA ALA A 680 -15.10 31.78 -24.34
C ALA A 680 -14.05 31.16 -23.41
N VAL A 681 -14.37 30.06 -22.70
CA VAL A 681 -13.41 29.31 -21.86
C VAL A 681 -12.19 28.86 -22.68
N ARG A 682 -12.41 28.36 -23.91
CA ARG A 682 -11.33 27.96 -24.83
C ARG A 682 -10.50 29.15 -25.32
N GLU A 683 -11.14 30.28 -25.65
CA GLU A 683 -10.44 31.51 -26.05
C GLU A 683 -9.53 32.05 -24.93
N HIS A 684 -9.88 31.78 -23.66
CA HIS A 684 -9.04 32.08 -22.51
C HIS A 684 -7.98 31.01 -22.19
N GLY A 685 -7.85 29.96 -23.01
CA GLY A 685 -6.87 28.89 -22.84
C GLY A 685 -7.17 27.93 -21.69
N MET A 686 -8.43 27.86 -21.26
CA MET A 686 -8.91 26.97 -20.20
C MET A 686 -9.85 25.90 -20.77
N GLU A 687 -10.21 24.92 -19.95
CA GLU A 687 -11.16 23.87 -20.28
C GLU A 687 -12.32 23.81 -19.29
N VAL A 688 -13.50 23.39 -19.76
CA VAL A 688 -14.65 23.14 -18.89
C VAL A 688 -14.59 21.70 -18.40
N ALA A 689 -14.76 21.52 -17.09
CA ALA A 689 -15.14 20.26 -16.47
C ALA A 689 -16.60 20.33 -16.03
N LEU A 690 -17.41 19.34 -16.43
CA LEU A 690 -18.78 19.20 -15.96
C LEU A 690 -18.88 18.16 -14.86
N ASP A 691 -19.70 18.42 -13.85
CA ASP A 691 -20.13 17.40 -12.93
C ASP A 691 -21.00 16.34 -13.65
N PHE A 692 -20.72 15.06 -13.42
CA PHE A 692 -21.54 13.95 -13.87
C PHE A 692 -22.02 13.14 -12.67
N ALA A 693 -23.23 13.46 -12.22
CA ALA A 693 -23.90 12.79 -11.10
C ALA A 693 -24.99 11.83 -11.59
N ILE A 694 -24.75 10.52 -11.44
CA ILE A 694 -25.73 9.48 -11.79
C ILE A 694 -26.75 9.32 -10.66
N GLN A 695 -27.78 10.15 -10.73
CA GLN A 695 -28.95 10.20 -9.86
C GLN A 695 -30.01 11.10 -10.50
N CYS A 696 -31.24 11.00 -10.03
CA CYS A 696 -32.37 11.75 -10.58
C CYS A 696 -33.18 12.38 -9.45
N SER A 697 -33.72 13.58 -9.65
CA SER A 697 -34.82 14.07 -8.84
C SER A 697 -36.08 13.20 -9.09
N PRO A 698 -37.09 13.26 -8.21
CA PRO A 698 -38.38 12.61 -8.45
C PRO A 698 -39.10 13.11 -9.71
N ASP A 699 -38.72 14.28 -10.23
CA ASP A 699 -39.35 14.92 -11.40
C ASP A 699 -38.57 14.67 -12.70
N HIS A 700 -37.48 13.89 -12.66
CA HIS A 700 -36.67 13.62 -13.84
C HIS A 700 -37.46 12.81 -14.89
N PRO A 701 -37.39 13.15 -16.20
CA PRO A 701 -38.19 12.50 -17.25
C PRO A 701 -38.06 10.96 -17.29
N TRP A 702 -36.87 10.42 -16.98
CA TRP A 702 -36.65 8.97 -16.87
C TRP A 702 -37.58 8.26 -15.87
N LEU A 703 -38.10 8.93 -14.84
CA LEU A 703 -39.05 8.30 -13.90
C LEU A 703 -40.43 8.06 -14.55
N LYS A 704 -40.75 8.81 -15.60
CA LYS A 704 -41.94 8.60 -16.41
C LYS A 704 -41.67 7.62 -17.55
N ASP A 705 -40.57 7.83 -18.27
CA ASP A 705 -40.29 7.18 -19.55
C ASP A 705 -39.58 5.82 -19.39
N HIS A 706 -38.86 5.62 -18.28
CA HIS A 706 -38.02 4.45 -18.00
C HIS A 706 -38.15 3.99 -16.55
N LYS A 707 -39.38 3.72 -16.09
CA LYS A 707 -39.69 3.27 -14.72
C LYS A 707 -38.86 2.05 -14.29
N ASP A 708 -38.54 1.18 -15.24
CA ASP A 708 -37.76 -0.04 -15.08
C ASP A 708 -36.27 0.19 -14.78
N TRP A 709 -35.78 1.42 -14.89
CA TRP A 709 -34.42 1.80 -14.48
C TRP A 709 -34.31 2.13 -12.99
N PHE A 710 -35.40 2.03 -12.22
CA PHE A 710 -35.44 2.38 -10.80
C PHE A 710 -36.01 1.24 -9.95
N GLN A 711 -35.59 1.19 -8.68
CA GLN A 711 -36.21 0.27 -7.71
C GLN A 711 -37.43 0.92 -7.05
N TRP A 712 -38.58 0.29 -7.24
CA TRP A 712 -39.84 0.67 -6.60
C TRP A 712 -40.13 -0.25 -5.42
N ARG A 713 -40.63 0.33 -4.33
CA ARG A 713 -41.15 -0.43 -3.19
C ARG A 713 -42.51 -1.07 -3.54
N PRO A 714 -42.96 -2.09 -2.78
CA PRO A 714 -44.24 -2.74 -3.03
C PRO A 714 -45.47 -1.81 -2.99
N ASP A 715 -45.37 -0.68 -2.26
CA ASP A 715 -46.40 0.35 -2.15
C ASP A 715 -46.35 1.38 -3.30
N GLY A 716 -45.43 1.23 -4.26
CA GLY A 716 -45.22 2.15 -5.37
C GLY A 716 -44.38 3.39 -5.00
N SER A 717 -43.84 3.47 -3.78
CA SER A 717 -42.93 4.54 -3.38
C SER A 717 -41.48 4.22 -3.80
N MET A 718 -40.61 5.22 -3.87
CA MET A 718 -39.16 5.01 -4.07
C MET A 718 -38.37 5.25 -2.79
N ARG A 719 -37.19 4.62 -2.70
CA ARG A 719 -36.18 4.97 -1.69
C ARG A 719 -35.38 6.16 -2.22
N TYR A 720 -35.33 7.23 -1.44
CA TYR A 720 -34.42 8.34 -1.72
C TYR A 720 -32.96 7.88 -1.49
N ALA A 721 -31.99 8.58 -2.09
CA ALA A 721 -30.59 8.20 -1.97
C ALA A 721 -30.03 8.51 -0.56
N GLU A 722 -29.11 7.67 -0.09
CA GLU A 722 -28.40 7.89 1.18
C GLU A 722 -26.92 7.57 1.00
N ASN A 723 -26.06 8.35 1.67
CA ASN A 723 -24.66 8.02 1.90
C ASN A 723 -24.41 8.18 3.41
N PRO A 724 -24.73 7.15 4.22
CA PRO A 724 -24.85 7.29 5.67
C PRO A 724 -23.63 7.99 6.31
N PRO A 725 -23.85 9.01 7.16
CA PRO A 725 -25.14 9.44 7.73
C PRO A 725 -25.94 10.44 6.86
N LYS A 726 -25.46 10.84 5.67
CA LYS A 726 -26.14 11.81 4.81
C LYS A 726 -27.38 11.20 4.13
N LYS A 727 -28.48 11.95 4.14
CA LYS A 727 -29.74 11.64 3.43
C LYS A 727 -30.01 12.67 2.35
N TYR A 728 -30.51 12.20 1.21
CA TYR A 728 -30.79 13.03 0.05
C TYR A 728 -32.22 12.78 -0.43
N GLU A 729 -33.17 13.37 0.30
CA GLU A 729 -34.62 13.23 0.10
C GLU A 729 -35.11 13.78 -1.26
N ASP A 730 -34.30 14.63 -1.88
CA ASP A 730 -34.50 15.29 -3.17
C ASP A 730 -34.03 14.46 -4.38
N ILE A 731 -33.46 13.27 -4.17
CA ILE A 731 -32.96 12.39 -5.25
C ILE A 731 -33.24 10.91 -5.03
N VAL A 732 -33.28 10.17 -6.15
CA VAL A 732 -33.38 8.72 -6.25
C VAL A 732 -32.25 8.15 -7.12
N ASN A 733 -31.91 6.89 -6.88
CA ASN A 733 -30.85 6.18 -7.62
C ASN A 733 -31.42 5.28 -8.70
N VAL A 734 -30.69 5.16 -9.81
CA VAL A 734 -30.95 4.16 -10.86
C VAL A 734 -30.47 2.77 -10.42
N GLU A 735 -31.08 1.73 -11.00
CA GLU A 735 -30.82 0.31 -10.74
C GLU A 735 -29.89 -0.29 -11.80
N PHE A 736 -28.61 -0.45 -11.45
CA PHE A 736 -27.59 -0.86 -12.41
C PHE A 736 -27.62 -2.34 -12.80
N TYR A 737 -28.26 -3.22 -12.03
CA TYR A 737 -28.31 -4.66 -12.27
C TYR A 737 -29.72 -5.16 -12.61
N GLY A 738 -30.65 -4.26 -12.87
CA GLY A 738 -31.99 -4.58 -13.36
C GLY A 738 -31.98 -5.29 -14.73
N PRO A 739 -33.15 -5.80 -15.17
CA PRO A 739 -33.30 -6.48 -16.45
C PRO A 739 -32.91 -5.60 -17.65
N HIS A 740 -33.04 -4.27 -17.52
CA HIS A 740 -32.73 -3.29 -18.58
C HIS A 740 -31.38 -2.59 -18.39
N ARG A 741 -30.47 -3.16 -17.60
CA ARG A 741 -29.14 -2.59 -17.31
C ARG A 741 -28.36 -2.10 -18.53
N GLN A 742 -28.40 -2.84 -19.66
CA GLN A 742 -27.66 -2.45 -20.86
C GLN A 742 -28.19 -1.15 -21.47
N ALA A 743 -29.51 -0.95 -21.45
CA ALA A 743 -30.14 0.27 -21.95
C ALA A 743 -29.78 1.47 -21.07
N LEU A 744 -29.85 1.30 -19.73
CA LEU A 744 -29.40 2.32 -18.77
C LEU A 744 -27.91 2.67 -18.97
N TRP A 745 -27.03 1.67 -19.07
CA TRP A 745 -25.59 1.89 -19.24
C TRP A 745 -25.28 2.63 -20.56
N ASN A 746 -25.97 2.25 -21.65
CA ASN A 746 -25.87 2.96 -22.92
C ASN A 746 -26.36 4.41 -22.81
N ALA A 747 -27.51 4.66 -22.18
CA ALA A 747 -28.04 6.01 -21.99
C ALA A 747 -27.07 6.90 -21.21
N LEU A 748 -26.48 6.39 -20.12
CA LEU A 748 -25.48 7.11 -19.33
C LEU A 748 -24.20 7.42 -20.13
N ARG A 749 -23.72 6.47 -20.94
CA ARG A 749 -22.61 6.70 -21.88
C ARG A 749 -22.99 7.77 -22.90
N ASP A 750 -24.19 7.70 -23.45
CA ASP A 750 -24.64 8.59 -24.53
C ASP A 750 -24.84 10.02 -24.03
N VAL A 751 -25.23 10.21 -22.75
CA VAL A 751 -25.17 11.52 -22.08
C VAL A 751 -23.75 12.09 -22.06
N VAL A 752 -22.75 11.28 -21.68
CA VAL A 752 -21.34 11.72 -21.68
C VAL A 752 -20.91 12.07 -23.11
N LEU A 753 -21.22 11.21 -24.09
CA LEU A 753 -20.87 11.45 -25.50
C LEU A 753 -21.58 12.67 -26.09
N PHE A 754 -22.81 12.97 -25.66
CA PHE A 754 -23.51 14.20 -26.01
C PHE A 754 -22.71 15.42 -25.56
N TRP A 755 -22.30 15.49 -24.29
CA TRP A 755 -21.48 16.61 -23.80
C TRP A 755 -20.10 16.67 -24.44
N VAL A 756 -19.51 15.52 -24.78
CA VAL A 756 -18.28 15.46 -25.59
C VAL A 756 -18.47 16.08 -26.97
N SER A 757 -19.64 15.86 -27.60
CA SER A 757 -19.99 16.48 -28.88
C SER A 757 -20.23 17.99 -28.78
N GLU A 758 -20.69 18.46 -27.61
CA GLU A 758 -20.78 19.89 -27.25
C GLU A 758 -19.42 20.48 -26.84
N GLY A 759 -18.36 19.66 -26.84
CA GLY A 759 -16.98 20.07 -26.70
C GLY A 759 -16.40 19.97 -25.28
N VAL A 760 -17.12 19.37 -24.33
CA VAL A 760 -16.62 19.09 -22.98
C VAL A 760 -15.67 17.90 -23.01
N LYS A 761 -14.47 18.05 -22.45
CA LYS A 761 -13.45 16.98 -22.43
C LYS A 761 -13.10 16.48 -21.03
N ILE A 762 -13.75 17.01 -20.00
CA ILE A 762 -13.44 16.69 -18.61
C ILE A 762 -14.75 16.49 -17.84
N PHE A 763 -14.85 15.36 -17.13
CA PHE A 763 -15.99 15.03 -16.28
C PHE A 763 -15.52 14.78 -14.85
N ARG A 764 -16.01 15.57 -13.90
CA ARG A 764 -15.92 15.27 -12.48
C ARG A 764 -17.08 14.35 -12.15
N VAL A 765 -16.79 13.10 -11.87
CA VAL A 765 -17.83 12.09 -11.61
C VAL A 765 -18.14 12.06 -10.11
N ASP A 766 -19.40 12.30 -9.78
CA ASP A 766 -19.90 12.31 -8.41
C ASP A 766 -20.01 10.90 -7.82
N ASN A 767 -19.43 10.69 -6.63
CA ASN A 767 -19.55 9.48 -5.85
C ASN A 767 -19.47 8.15 -6.65
N PRO A 768 -18.47 7.93 -7.54
CA PRO A 768 -18.42 6.76 -8.43
C PRO A 768 -18.31 5.45 -7.66
N HIS A 769 -17.83 5.49 -6.42
CA HIS A 769 -17.74 4.34 -5.52
C HIS A 769 -19.10 3.76 -5.10
N THR A 770 -20.20 4.48 -5.35
CA THR A 770 -21.57 4.00 -5.12
C THR A 770 -22.17 3.30 -6.34
N LYS A 771 -21.46 3.32 -7.49
CA LYS A 771 -21.87 2.73 -8.76
C LYS A 771 -20.96 1.54 -9.10
N PRO A 772 -21.40 0.57 -9.94
CA PRO A 772 -20.63 -0.63 -10.21
C PRO A 772 -19.26 -0.40 -10.87
N LEU A 773 -18.24 -1.12 -10.40
CA LEU A 773 -16.92 -1.13 -11.02
C LEU A 773 -16.93 -1.58 -12.50
N PRO A 774 -17.65 -2.65 -12.90
CA PRO A 774 -17.68 -3.05 -14.30
C PRO A 774 -18.32 -2.00 -15.23
N PHE A 775 -19.28 -1.24 -14.73
CA PHE A 775 -19.88 -0.13 -15.47
C PHE A 775 -18.83 0.95 -15.77
N TRP A 776 -18.03 1.35 -14.78
CA TRP A 776 -16.98 2.34 -14.99
C TRP A 776 -15.88 1.84 -15.92
N GLU A 777 -15.42 0.59 -15.76
CA GLU A 777 -14.44 -0.03 -16.66
C GLU A 777 -14.91 0.00 -18.12
N TRP A 778 -16.19 -0.34 -18.34
CA TRP A 778 -16.80 -0.33 -19.67
C TRP A 778 -17.02 1.09 -20.21
N MET A 779 -17.70 1.96 -19.45
CA MET A 779 -18.12 3.28 -19.91
C MET A 779 -16.92 4.16 -20.25
N ILE A 780 -15.91 4.21 -19.38
CA ILE A 780 -14.70 5.02 -19.62
C ILE A 780 -13.97 4.50 -20.86
N ARG A 781 -13.84 3.18 -21.01
CA ARG A 781 -13.20 2.58 -22.18
C ARG A 781 -13.96 2.88 -23.47
N GLU A 782 -15.28 2.80 -23.45
CA GLU A 782 -16.15 3.12 -24.58
C GLU A 782 -16.05 4.59 -25.01
N VAL A 783 -16.04 5.51 -24.05
CA VAL A 783 -15.89 6.94 -24.34
C VAL A 783 -14.51 7.23 -24.90
N GLN A 784 -13.45 6.76 -24.24
CA GLN A 784 -12.06 7.02 -24.65
C GLN A 784 -11.65 6.29 -25.94
N ALA A 785 -12.34 5.22 -26.32
CA ALA A 785 -12.15 4.58 -27.63
C ALA A 785 -12.65 5.46 -28.78
N ARG A 786 -13.67 6.30 -28.53
CA ARG A 786 -14.21 7.26 -29.50
C ARG A 786 -13.46 8.59 -29.44
N ASP A 787 -13.08 9.01 -28.23
CA ASP A 787 -12.39 10.27 -27.97
C ASP A 787 -11.36 10.10 -26.83
N PRO A 788 -10.09 9.81 -27.16
CA PRO A 788 -9.05 9.54 -26.16
C PRO A 788 -8.64 10.76 -25.34
N ASP A 789 -9.12 11.97 -25.68
CA ASP A 789 -8.83 13.18 -24.92
C ASP A 789 -9.72 13.38 -23.69
N VAL A 790 -10.75 12.53 -23.52
CA VAL A 790 -11.69 12.65 -22.40
C VAL A 790 -11.06 12.21 -21.07
N ILE A 791 -11.14 13.10 -20.08
CA ILE A 791 -10.64 12.93 -18.72
C ILE A 791 -11.79 12.69 -17.76
N PHE A 792 -11.65 11.68 -16.90
CA PHE A 792 -12.57 11.42 -15.79
C PHE A 792 -11.87 11.62 -14.44
N LEU A 793 -12.44 12.49 -13.59
CA LEU A 793 -12.02 12.70 -12.21
C LEU A 793 -12.98 11.96 -11.27
N ALA A 794 -12.46 11.00 -10.48
CA ALA A 794 -13.25 10.28 -9.49
C ALA A 794 -13.36 11.07 -8.18
N GLU A 795 -14.56 11.53 -7.81
CA GLU A 795 -14.84 12.02 -6.46
C GLU A 795 -15.18 10.86 -5.51
N ALA A 796 -14.14 10.16 -5.05
CA ALA A 796 -14.31 8.97 -4.22
C ALA A 796 -13.66 9.15 -2.84
N PHE A 797 -14.37 9.80 -1.91
CA PHE A 797 -13.98 9.81 -0.50
C PHE A 797 -14.48 8.55 0.21
N THR A 798 -13.79 7.43 -0.03
CA THR A 798 -14.14 6.09 0.45
C THR A 798 -12.88 5.31 0.79
N ARG A 799 -12.99 4.09 1.35
CA ARG A 799 -11.83 3.28 1.76
C ARG A 799 -10.74 3.16 0.68
N PRO A 800 -9.45 3.14 1.04
CA PRO A 800 -8.33 3.25 0.08
C PRO A 800 -8.36 2.22 -1.06
N LYS A 801 -8.72 0.97 -0.79
CA LYS A 801 -8.76 -0.09 -1.81
C LYS A 801 -9.77 0.21 -2.94
N MET A 802 -10.90 0.82 -2.60
CA MET A 802 -11.90 1.22 -3.61
C MET A 802 -11.40 2.39 -4.45
N MET A 803 -10.76 3.40 -3.83
CA MET A 803 -10.13 4.51 -4.55
C MET A 803 -9.06 4.01 -5.54
N LYS A 804 -8.17 3.12 -5.09
CA LYS A 804 -7.13 2.49 -5.93
C LYS A 804 -7.76 1.68 -7.07
N ARG A 805 -8.86 0.96 -6.80
CA ARG A 805 -9.56 0.18 -7.83
C ARG A 805 -10.24 1.05 -8.89
N LEU A 806 -10.86 2.17 -8.51
CA LEU A 806 -11.46 3.12 -9.46
C LEU A 806 -10.38 3.73 -10.38
N ALA A 807 -9.23 4.11 -9.81
CA ALA A 807 -8.12 4.60 -10.61
C ALA A 807 -7.64 3.53 -11.63
N LYS A 808 -7.48 2.27 -11.22
CA LYS A 808 -7.16 1.15 -12.12
C LYS A 808 -8.25 0.87 -13.16
N ALA A 809 -9.52 1.07 -12.82
CA ALA A 809 -10.66 0.84 -13.70
C ALA A 809 -10.70 1.79 -14.91
N GLY A 810 -10.04 2.95 -14.83
CA GLY A 810 -9.90 3.88 -15.95
C GLY A 810 -9.96 5.36 -15.58
N PHE A 811 -10.36 5.71 -14.35
CA PHE A 811 -10.46 7.12 -13.93
C PHE A 811 -9.12 7.84 -14.05
N THR A 812 -9.04 8.85 -14.92
CA THR A 812 -7.82 9.59 -15.27
C THR A 812 -7.19 10.27 -14.06
N GLN A 813 -8.02 10.85 -13.19
CA GLN A 813 -7.65 11.54 -11.96
C GLN A 813 -8.53 11.08 -10.79
N SER A 814 -8.07 11.34 -9.57
CA SER A 814 -8.83 10.99 -8.37
C SER A 814 -8.70 12.07 -7.30
N TYR A 815 -9.82 12.38 -6.62
CA TYR A 815 -9.77 13.06 -5.32
C TYR A 815 -8.99 12.24 -4.29
N THR A 816 -8.64 12.85 -3.17
CA THR A 816 -7.67 12.30 -2.22
C THR A 816 -8.05 12.62 -0.77
N TYR A 817 -7.37 12.01 0.20
CA TYR A 817 -7.52 12.35 1.61
C TYR A 817 -6.79 13.62 2.06
N PHE A 818 -6.30 14.43 1.12
CA PHE A 818 -5.47 15.60 1.42
C PHE A 818 -6.07 16.50 2.50
N THR A 819 -7.37 16.79 2.43
CA THR A 819 -8.12 17.63 3.40
C THR A 819 -8.01 17.14 4.86
N TRP A 820 -7.81 15.84 5.07
CA TRP A 820 -7.68 15.20 6.39
C TRP A 820 -6.24 14.76 6.68
N ARG A 821 -5.24 15.35 6.02
CA ARG A 821 -3.81 15.22 6.34
C ARG A 821 -3.26 16.61 6.64
N ASN A 822 -2.94 16.88 7.90
CA ASN A 822 -2.58 18.23 8.38
C ASN A 822 -1.21 18.26 9.07
N THR A 823 -0.80 17.18 9.72
CA THR A 823 0.51 17.12 10.38
C THR A 823 1.63 16.79 9.39
N LYS A 824 2.88 17.10 9.75
CA LYS A 824 4.08 16.76 8.96
C LYS A 824 4.14 15.26 8.66
N ALA A 825 3.93 14.42 9.67
CA ALA A 825 3.94 12.96 9.52
C ALA A 825 2.85 12.46 8.57
N GLU A 826 1.60 12.91 8.77
CA GLU A 826 0.46 12.58 7.91
C GLU A 826 0.69 12.94 6.44
N LEU A 827 1.25 14.13 6.19
CA LEU A 827 1.54 14.62 4.84
C LEU A 827 2.67 13.83 4.18
N ILE A 828 3.75 13.54 4.91
CA ILE A 828 4.88 12.75 4.40
C ILE A 828 4.43 11.33 4.06
N GLU A 829 3.71 10.67 4.97
CA GLU A 829 3.20 9.31 4.77
C GLU A 829 2.29 9.26 3.54
N TYR A 830 1.34 10.19 3.45
CA TYR A 830 0.35 10.16 2.38
C TYR A 830 0.95 10.48 1.01
N VAL A 831 1.87 11.46 0.93
CA VAL A 831 2.55 11.76 -0.34
C VAL A 831 3.45 10.61 -0.76
N ARG A 832 4.14 9.93 0.18
CA ARG A 832 4.93 8.72 -0.13
C ARG A 832 4.06 7.56 -0.62
N GLU A 833 2.87 7.37 -0.05
CA GLU A 833 1.91 6.38 -0.56
C GLU A 833 1.52 6.67 -2.02
N LEU A 834 1.19 7.93 -2.31
CA LEU A 834 0.80 8.38 -3.65
C LEU A 834 1.95 8.27 -4.65
N SER A 835 3.16 8.70 -4.29
CA SER A 835 4.34 8.72 -5.16
C SER A 835 5.04 7.37 -5.30
N GLY A 836 4.68 6.36 -4.49
CA GLY A 836 5.14 4.98 -4.58
C GLY A 836 4.49 4.23 -5.74
N GLU A 837 4.04 3.00 -5.50
CA GLU A 837 3.42 2.15 -6.54
C GLU A 837 2.19 2.78 -7.20
N MET A 838 1.46 3.62 -6.45
CA MET A 838 0.25 4.29 -6.95
C MET A 838 0.53 5.21 -8.14
N ARG A 839 1.76 5.73 -8.30
CA ARG A 839 2.10 6.64 -9.40
C ARG A 839 1.81 6.06 -10.78
N ALA A 840 1.86 4.74 -10.92
CA ALA A 840 1.64 4.04 -12.18
C ALA A 840 0.18 4.10 -12.67
N TYR A 841 -0.79 4.41 -11.80
CA TYR A 841 -2.22 4.38 -12.15
C TYR A 841 -3.08 5.46 -11.46
N TYR A 842 -2.55 6.20 -10.49
CA TYR A 842 -3.28 7.16 -9.67
C TYR A 842 -2.72 8.56 -9.84
N ARG A 843 -3.53 9.52 -10.32
CA ARG A 843 -3.15 10.92 -10.42
C ARG A 843 -3.93 11.75 -9.37
N PRO A 844 -3.27 12.19 -8.29
CA PRO A 844 -3.96 12.85 -7.18
C PRO A 844 -4.38 14.28 -7.56
N ASN A 845 -5.67 14.60 -7.41
CA ASN A 845 -6.18 15.96 -7.49
C ASN A 845 -6.41 16.51 -6.06
N PHE A 846 -5.59 17.46 -5.64
CA PHE A 846 -5.62 18.03 -4.28
C PHE A 846 -6.55 19.24 -4.20
N PHE A 847 -7.81 19.02 -3.84
CA PHE A 847 -8.70 20.10 -3.41
C PHE A 847 -8.55 20.35 -1.90
N PRO A 848 -8.16 21.56 -1.44
CA PRO A 848 -8.12 21.90 -0.02
C PRO A 848 -9.52 22.18 0.55
N ASN A 849 -10.50 22.46 -0.31
CA ASN A 849 -11.92 22.60 0.01
C ASN A 849 -12.78 22.11 -1.16
N THR A 850 -14.03 21.77 -0.88
CA THR A 850 -15.10 21.52 -1.86
C THR A 850 -16.41 22.09 -1.32
N PRO A 851 -17.50 22.20 -2.10
CA PRO A 851 -18.79 22.65 -1.58
C PRO A 851 -19.33 21.81 -0.41
N ASP A 852 -18.86 20.56 -0.27
CA ASP A 852 -19.20 19.62 0.80
C ASP A 852 -18.19 19.57 1.95
N ILE A 853 -16.98 20.09 1.75
CA ILE A 853 -15.85 19.92 2.66
C ILE A 853 -15.16 21.27 2.86
N LEU A 854 -15.46 21.91 3.99
CA LEU A 854 -14.68 22.93 4.67
C LEU A 854 -13.97 22.25 5.85
N PRO A 855 -12.71 21.79 5.67
CA PRO A 855 -12.00 21.03 6.70
C PRO A 855 -11.89 21.82 8.01
N LYS A 856 -11.98 21.13 9.15
CA LYS A 856 -11.89 21.76 10.48
C LYS A 856 -10.67 22.67 10.66
N PHE A 857 -9.53 22.32 10.04
CA PHE A 857 -8.33 23.14 10.04
C PHE A 857 -8.59 24.56 9.50
N LEU A 858 -9.34 24.70 8.40
CA LEU A 858 -9.62 26.01 7.78
C LEU A 858 -10.62 26.86 8.59
N GLN A 859 -11.47 26.22 9.38
CA GLN A 859 -12.52 26.90 10.15
C GLN A 859 -11.97 27.84 11.22
N THR A 860 -10.79 27.55 11.77
CA THR A 860 -10.22 28.26 12.93
C THR A 860 -8.82 28.85 12.69
N SER A 861 -8.24 28.66 11.52
CA SER A 861 -6.86 29.05 11.21
C SER A 861 -6.71 30.44 10.58
N GLY A 862 -7.82 31.09 10.21
CA GLY A 862 -7.81 32.38 9.53
C GLY A 862 -7.08 32.33 8.18
N VAL A 863 -6.80 33.51 7.60
CA VAL A 863 -6.09 33.64 6.31
C VAL A 863 -4.78 32.83 6.24
N PRO A 864 -3.93 32.77 7.29
CA PRO A 864 -2.73 31.93 7.28
C PRO A 864 -2.99 30.47 6.95
N GLY A 865 -4.04 29.86 7.51
CA GLY A 865 -4.38 28.47 7.22
C GLY A 865 -4.73 28.21 5.77
N PHE A 866 -5.46 29.14 5.13
CA PHE A 866 -5.75 29.05 3.69
C PHE A 866 -4.48 29.16 2.84
N ARG A 867 -3.54 30.05 3.19
CA ARG A 867 -2.22 30.13 2.54
C ARG A 867 -1.47 28.81 2.67
N ILE A 868 -1.39 28.24 3.87
CA ILE A 868 -0.72 26.97 4.15
C ILE A 868 -1.31 25.84 3.32
N ARG A 869 -2.64 25.66 3.36
CA ARG A 869 -3.32 24.59 2.60
C ARG A 869 -3.19 24.75 1.10
N PHE A 870 -3.20 25.99 0.60
CA PHE A 870 -2.94 26.28 -0.81
C PHE A 870 -1.53 25.88 -1.23
N LEU A 871 -0.51 26.29 -0.46
CA LEU A 871 0.89 25.97 -0.73
C LEU A 871 1.13 24.45 -0.69
N LEU A 872 0.57 23.76 0.30
CA LEU A 872 0.64 22.29 0.37
C LEU A 872 -0.01 21.63 -0.86
N ALA A 873 -1.22 22.05 -1.22
CA ALA A 873 -1.96 21.46 -2.35
C ALA A 873 -1.20 21.63 -3.67
N SER A 874 -0.73 22.86 -3.91
CA SER A 874 -0.14 23.32 -5.16
C SER A 874 1.35 23.01 -5.30
N LEU A 875 2.07 22.65 -4.24
CA LEU A 875 3.50 22.28 -4.35
C LEU A 875 3.73 20.77 -4.21
N LEU A 876 2.88 20.05 -3.46
CA LEU A 876 3.00 18.60 -3.31
C LEU A 876 2.36 17.85 -4.48
N SER A 877 1.25 18.34 -5.04
CA SER A 877 0.58 17.72 -6.20
C SER A 877 0.78 18.50 -7.48
N SER A 878 0.94 17.80 -8.61
CA SER A 878 0.90 18.39 -9.94
C SER A 878 -0.52 18.81 -10.36
N ILE A 879 -1.56 18.30 -9.70
CA ILE A 879 -2.95 18.68 -9.94
C ILE A 879 -3.60 19.07 -8.62
N TYR A 880 -4.16 20.28 -8.59
CA TYR A 880 -4.93 20.76 -7.45
C TYR A 880 -6.13 21.56 -7.95
N GLY A 881 -7.11 21.76 -7.07
CA GLY A 881 -8.22 22.66 -7.35
C GLY A 881 -8.64 23.43 -6.12
N ILE A 882 -9.45 24.48 -6.30
CA ILE A 882 -10.12 25.17 -5.21
C ILE A 882 -11.59 25.40 -5.57
N TYR A 883 -12.45 25.41 -4.56
CA TYR A 883 -13.82 25.87 -4.69
C TYR A 883 -13.93 27.34 -4.29
N GLN A 884 -14.65 28.13 -5.11
CA GLN A 884 -14.89 29.56 -4.94
C GLN A 884 -15.23 29.91 -3.49
N GLY A 885 -14.57 30.96 -2.98
CA GLY A 885 -14.61 31.38 -1.58
C GLY A 885 -13.35 30.97 -0.81
N PHE A 886 -12.59 30.00 -1.30
CA PHE A 886 -11.28 29.65 -0.75
C PHE A 886 -10.29 30.82 -0.85
N GLU A 887 -10.25 31.50 -2.00
CA GLU A 887 -9.41 32.66 -2.22
C GLU A 887 -9.75 33.82 -1.27
N LEU A 888 -10.96 33.84 -0.72
CA LEU A 888 -11.44 34.83 0.24
C LEU A 888 -11.21 34.40 1.69
N ALA A 889 -10.66 33.20 1.92
CA ALA A 889 -10.58 32.56 3.24
C ALA A 889 -11.96 32.42 3.94
N GLU A 890 -13.00 32.02 3.19
CA GLU A 890 -14.33 31.78 3.76
C GLU A 890 -14.31 30.55 4.70
N ALA A 891 -14.46 30.81 6.00
CA ALA A 891 -14.31 29.82 7.07
C ALA A 891 -15.61 29.56 7.87
N ARG A 892 -16.75 30.15 7.46
CA ARG A 892 -18.03 29.97 8.15
C ARG A 892 -18.58 28.57 7.90
N ALA A 893 -18.46 27.71 8.89
CA ALA A 893 -19.00 26.35 8.87
C ALA A 893 -20.32 26.24 9.65
N VAL A 894 -21.12 25.24 9.31
CA VAL A 894 -22.18 24.77 10.21
C VAL A 894 -21.50 24.21 11.47
N PRO A 895 -21.87 24.65 12.70
CA PRO A 895 -21.17 24.25 13.91
C PRO A 895 -21.00 22.72 14.05
N GLY A 896 -19.76 22.29 14.27
CA GLY A 896 -19.40 20.88 14.44
C GLY A 896 -19.35 20.03 13.16
N LYS A 897 -19.66 20.61 11.99
CA LYS A 897 -19.64 19.94 10.68
C LYS A 897 -18.54 20.52 9.79
N GLU A 898 -18.24 19.80 8.71
CA GLU A 898 -17.38 20.28 7.62
C GLU A 898 -18.20 20.90 6.47
N GLU A 899 -19.49 21.17 6.67
CA GLU A 899 -20.32 21.87 5.68
C GLU A 899 -20.20 23.39 5.87
N TYR A 900 -20.17 24.13 4.76
CA TYR A 900 -20.29 25.59 4.79
C TYR A 900 -21.65 26.02 5.37
N LEU A 901 -21.64 27.03 6.24
CA LEU A 901 -22.85 27.76 6.61
C LEU A 901 -23.33 28.58 5.41
N ASP A 902 -24.65 28.65 5.22
CA ASP A 902 -25.28 29.30 4.07
C ASP A 902 -24.70 28.75 2.76
N SER A 903 -24.67 27.42 2.68
CA SER A 903 -24.04 26.70 1.57
C SER A 903 -24.69 27.07 0.24
N GLU A 904 -23.85 27.46 -0.71
CA GLU A 904 -24.20 27.80 -2.09
C GLU A 904 -24.91 26.66 -2.85
N LYS A 905 -24.80 25.42 -2.33
CA LYS A 905 -25.58 24.28 -2.82
C LYS A 905 -27.08 24.49 -2.70
N TYR A 906 -27.57 25.28 -1.74
CA TYR A 906 -29.01 25.38 -1.47
C TYR A 906 -29.58 26.80 -1.64
N GLN A 907 -28.74 27.79 -1.90
CA GLN A 907 -29.15 29.19 -2.07
C GLN A 907 -28.24 29.91 -3.07
N TYR A 908 -28.74 30.98 -3.67
CA TYR A 908 -27.89 31.92 -4.41
C TYR A 908 -26.91 32.60 -3.46
N LYS A 909 -25.69 32.85 -3.93
CA LYS A 909 -24.64 33.46 -3.12
C LYS A 909 -23.87 34.48 -3.93
N VAL A 910 -23.92 35.74 -3.50
CA VAL A 910 -23.08 36.81 -4.05
C VAL A 910 -21.78 36.85 -3.28
N TRP A 911 -20.67 36.86 -4.00
CA TRP A 911 -19.33 36.90 -3.43
C TRP A 911 -18.72 38.29 -3.60
N ASP A 912 -18.32 38.92 -2.50
CA ASP A 912 -17.38 40.05 -2.55
C ASP A 912 -15.99 39.51 -2.85
N LEU A 913 -15.70 39.43 -4.14
CA LEU A 913 -14.49 38.78 -4.64
C LEU A 913 -13.24 39.61 -4.32
N ASP A 914 -13.38 40.90 -4.08
CA ASP A 914 -12.26 41.79 -3.77
C ASP A 914 -12.17 42.12 -2.29
N ARG A 915 -12.89 41.34 -1.46
CA ARG A 915 -12.81 41.39 0.01
C ARG A 915 -11.35 41.49 0.48
N PRO A 916 -11.00 42.51 1.30
CA PRO A 916 -9.65 42.65 1.84
C PRO A 916 -9.18 41.39 2.58
N GLY A 917 -7.91 41.04 2.42
CA GLY A 917 -7.32 39.86 3.04
C GLY A 917 -7.43 38.57 2.20
N ASN A 918 -8.00 38.64 0.98
CA ASN A 918 -7.97 37.53 0.04
C ASN A 918 -6.53 37.11 -0.34
N ILE A 919 -6.37 35.87 -0.79
CA ILE A 919 -5.09 35.26 -1.13
C ILE A 919 -4.87 35.12 -2.65
N LYS A 920 -5.68 35.81 -3.47
CA LYS A 920 -5.57 35.80 -4.94
C LYS A 920 -4.14 36.11 -5.46
N PRO A 921 -3.38 37.08 -4.88
CA PRO A 921 -2.01 37.35 -5.35
C PRO A 921 -1.08 36.16 -5.14
N LEU A 922 -1.19 35.46 -4.01
CA LEU A 922 -0.41 34.24 -3.74
C LEU A 922 -0.78 33.14 -4.73
N ILE A 923 -2.08 32.95 -5.01
CA ILE A 923 -2.58 31.97 -5.98
C ILE A 923 -1.97 32.23 -7.36
N SER A 924 -2.08 33.46 -7.84
CA SER A 924 -1.55 33.89 -9.13
C SER A 924 -0.04 33.64 -9.23
N ARG A 925 0.71 34.02 -8.18
CA ARG A 925 2.16 33.84 -8.13
C ARG A 925 2.57 32.37 -8.17
N VAL A 926 1.95 31.52 -7.36
CA VAL A 926 2.32 30.10 -7.30
C VAL A 926 1.90 29.36 -8.57
N ASN A 927 0.75 29.68 -9.17
CA ASN A 927 0.36 29.11 -10.47
C ASN A 927 1.32 29.50 -11.59
N GLN A 928 1.79 30.75 -11.61
CA GLN A 928 2.84 31.17 -12.54
C GLN A 928 4.13 30.33 -12.34
N LEU A 929 4.56 30.15 -11.09
CA LEU A 929 5.76 29.35 -10.77
C LEU A 929 5.58 27.87 -11.16
N ARG A 930 4.43 27.26 -10.89
CA ARG A 930 4.12 25.89 -11.30
C ARG A 930 4.25 25.68 -12.81
N ARG A 931 3.78 26.66 -13.61
CA ARG A 931 3.91 26.63 -15.07
C ARG A 931 5.36 26.82 -15.54
N GLN A 932 6.12 27.68 -14.84
CA GLN A 932 7.50 28.00 -15.20
C GLN A 932 8.49 26.87 -14.90
N TYR A 933 8.30 26.13 -13.80
CA TYR A 933 9.27 25.15 -13.32
C TYR A 933 8.77 23.71 -13.49
N PRO A 934 9.32 22.92 -14.44
CA PRO A 934 8.97 21.52 -14.65
C PRO A 934 8.98 20.64 -13.39
N ALA A 935 9.86 20.92 -12.43
CA ALA A 935 9.90 20.23 -11.14
C ALA A 935 8.57 20.27 -10.36
N LEU A 936 7.75 21.32 -10.56
CA LEU A 936 6.44 21.47 -9.91
C LEU A 936 5.28 20.82 -10.69
N GLN A 937 5.58 20.18 -11.82
CA GLN A 937 4.58 19.59 -12.72
C GLN A 937 4.49 18.06 -12.64
N ASP A 938 5.19 17.47 -11.69
CA ASP A 938 5.08 16.06 -11.29
C ASP A 938 4.81 16.00 -9.79
N PHE A 939 4.00 15.06 -9.33
CA PHE A 939 3.76 14.83 -7.90
C PHE A 939 4.69 13.74 -7.33
N ALA A 940 5.22 12.85 -8.18
CA ALA A 940 5.97 11.69 -7.74
C ALA A 940 7.45 11.98 -7.42
N ASN A 941 7.94 13.17 -7.77
CA ASN A 941 9.33 13.60 -7.59
C ASN A 941 9.60 14.31 -6.25
N ALA A 942 8.66 14.28 -5.29
CA ALA A 942 8.83 14.92 -3.99
C ALA A 942 9.75 14.09 -3.08
N ARG A 943 10.83 14.70 -2.60
CA ARG A 943 11.77 14.12 -1.63
C ARG A 943 11.75 14.93 -0.34
N PHE A 944 11.24 14.34 0.73
CA PHE A 944 11.18 14.97 2.05
C PHE A 944 12.57 15.03 2.69
N LEU A 945 12.91 16.20 3.22
CA LEU A 945 14.19 16.53 3.85
C LEU A 945 13.95 16.86 5.33
N ASP A 946 15.02 16.82 6.14
CA ASP A 946 14.87 17.13 7.55
C ASP A 946 14.74 18.64 7.80
N ALA A 947 13.77 18.96 8.64
CA ALA A 947 13.59 20.25 9.29
C ALA A 947 13.40 19.94 10.76
N GLN A 948 14.22 20.51 11.64
CA GLN A 948 14.26 20.18 13.07
C GLN A 948 13.09 20.83 13.85
N ASP A 949 11.89 20.78 13.27
CA ASP A 949 10.61 21.20 13.84
C ASP A 949 9.48 20.42 13.16
N ASP A 950 8.56 19.87 13.95
CA ASP A 950 7.40 19.13 13.44
C ASP A 950 6.33 20.01 12.83
N GLN A 951 6.41 21.32 13.05
CA GLN A 951 5.55 22.33 12.42
C GLN A 951 6.13 22.88 11.12
N VAL A 952 7.27 22.37 10.64
CA VAL A 952 7.85 22.74 9.34
C VAL A 952 8.01 21.51 8.46
N LEU A 953 7.28 21.48 7.35
CA LEU A 953 7.45 20.48 6.30
C LEU A 953 8.49 20.98 5.30
N PHE A 954 9.56 20.21 5.08
CA PHE A 954 10.61 20.56 4.13
C PHE A 954 10.81 19.46 3.09
N PHE A 955 10.83 19.84 1.81
CA PHE A 955 11.01 18.90 0.71
C PHE A 955 11.68 19.54 -0.51
N ALA A 956 12.28 18.70 -1.34
CA ALA A 956 12.81 19.03 -2.65
C ALA A 956 11.97 18.37 -3.76
N LYS A 957 11.95 19.00 -4.93
CA LYS A 957 11.39 18.45 -6.18
C LYS A 957 12.39 18.68 -7.30
N ASP A 958 12.82 17.59 -7.92
CA ASP A 958 13.79 17.62 -9.01
C ASP A 958 13.08 17.76 -10.37
N ALA A 959 13.64 18.56 -11.27
CA ALA A 959 13.18 18.59 -12.66
C ALA A 959 13.34 17.19 -13.29
N PRO A 960 12.47 16.78 -14.24
CA PRO A 960 12.57 15.45 -14.88
C PRO A 960 13.94 15.15 -15.51
N ASP A 961 14.59 16.17 -16.07
CA ASP A 961 15.94 16.11 -16.65
C ASP A 961 17.06 16.41 -15.63
N ARG A 962 16.71 16.63 -14.37
CA ARG A 962 17.59 17.04 -13.27
C ARG A 962 18.34 18.36 -13.50
N SER A 963 17.84 19.21 -14.40
CA SER A 963 18.46 20.52 -14.72
C SER A 963 18.32 21.56 -13.62
N HIS A 964 17.36 21.41 -12.71
CA HIS A 964 17.13 22.29 -11.57
C HIS A 964 16.36 21.59 -10.45
N VAL A 965 16.44 22.17 -9.24
CA VAL A 965 15.76 21.66 -8.05
C VAL A 965 15.00 22.80 -7.37
N ILE A 966 13.77 22.51 -6.95
CA ILE A 966 12.95 23.39 -6.13
C ILE A 966 12.90 22.85 -4.71
N TYR A 967 13.23 23.67 -3.72
CA TYR A 967 13.08 23.36 -2.30
C TYR A 967 11.94 24.17 -1.71
N ALA A 968 11.08 23.55 -0.92
CA ALA A 968 9.96 24.21 -0.25
C ALA A 968 9.97 23.87 1.24
N ALA A 969 10.06 24.89 2.09
CA ALA A 969 9.81 24.78 3.53
C ALA A 969 8.49 25.48 3.85
N ILE A 970 7.53 24.75 4.44
CA ILE A 970 6.17 25.22 4.71
C ILE A 970 5.86 25.08 6.19
N LEU A 971 5.44 26.18 6.82
CA LEU A 971 4.91 26.23 8.17
C LEU A 971 3.52 25.58 8.22
N LEU A 972 3.30 24.68 9.18
CA LEU A 972 2.03 23.98 9.38
C LEU A 972 1.20 24.60 10.51
N ASP A 973 1.81 25.40 11.39
CA ASP A 973 1.14 26.13 12.47
C ASP A 973 0.57 27.47 11.93
N PRO A 974 -0.76 27.63 11.85
CA PRO A 974 -1.36 28.85 11.33
C PRO A 974 -1.37 30.01 12.33
N GLN A 975 -0.93 29.80 13.57
CA GLN A 975 -1.03 30.80 14.65
C GLN A 975 0.32 31.35 15.09
N ARG A 976 1.39 30.54 15.02
CA ARG A 976 2.69 30.91 15.57
C ARG A 976 3.81 30.65 14.56
N GLY A 977 4.69 31.64 14.41
CA GLY A 977 5.92 31.48 13.65
C GLY A 977 6.86 30.44 14.27
N ARG A 978 7.78 29.95 13.45
CA ARG A 978 8.84 29.01 13.85
C ARG A 978 10.16 29.42 13.24
N SER A 979 11.22 29.21 14.01
CA SER A 979 12.60 29.29 13.53
C SER A 979 13.24 27.93 13.74
N CYS A 980 13.69 27.28 12.66
CA CYS A 980 14.27 25.94 12.75
C CYS A 980 15.43 25.76 11.76
N PRO A 981 16.45 24.95 12.13
CA PRO A 981 17.43 24.45 11.17
C PRO A 981 16.79 23.58 10.08
N ILE A 982 17.30 23.70 8.86
CA ILE A 982 16.95 22.81 7.73
C ILE A 982 18.21 22.20 7.10
N GLU A 983 18.08 20.98 6.58
CA GLU A 983 19.15 20.29 5.87
C GLU A 983 19.26 20.78 4.42
N LEU A 984 20.01 21.87 4.20
CA LEU A 984 20.26 22.45 2.88
C LEU A 984 21.75 22.70 2.64
N SER A 985 22.23 22.36 1.44
CA SER A 985 23.64 22.57 1.05
C SER A 985 24.02 24.05 1.01
N GLN A 986 25.31 24.34 1.24
CA GLN A 986 25.86 25.68 1.03
C GLN A 986 25.70 26.10 -0.43
N GLY A 987 25.36 27.35 -0.67
CA GLY A 987 25.14 27.86 -2.02
C GLY A 987 24.26 29.11 -2.07
N THR A 988 24.09 29.63 -3.28
CA THR A 988 23.18 30.74 -3.56
C THR A 988 21.91 30.19 -4.21
N TYR A 989 20.77 30.59 -3.65
CA TYR A 989 19.43 30.18 -4.07
C TYR A 989 18.62 31.41 -4.41
N THR A 990 17.58 31.27 -5.23
CA THR A 990 16.59 32.34 -5.45
C THR A 990 15.32 32.00 -4.70
N ASP A 991 14.87 32.87 -3.78
CA ASP A 991 13.52 32.78 -3.22
C ASP A 991 12.53 33.18 -4.31
N LEU A 992 11.77 32.22 -4.80
CA LEU A 992 10.81 32.40 -5.88
C LEU A 992 9.58 33.21 -5.46
N LEU A 993 9.20 33.19 -4.18
CA LEU A 993 8.06 33.96 -3.69
C LEU A 993 8.45 35.43 -3.47
N ARG A 994 9.64 35.68 -2.90
CA ARG A 994 10.13 37.03 -2.59
C ARG A 994 10.96 37.68 -3.70
N GLN A 995 11.35 36.91 -4.71
CA GLN A 995 12.13 37.36 -5.88
C GLN A 995 13.50 37.96 -5.53
N HIS A 996 14.20 37.39 -4.55
CA HIS A 996 15.56 37.79 -4.20
C HIS A 996 16.50 36.58 -4.08
N SER A 997 17.81 36.84 -4.11
CA SER A 997 18.82 35.80 -3.88
C SER A 997 19.13 35.67 -2.39
N VAL A 998 19.31 34.45 -1.93
CA VAL A 998 19.70 34.10 -0.56
C VAL A 998 20.92 33.20 -0.62
N THR A 999 21.98 33.52 0.12
CA THR A 999 23.21 32.71 0.17
C THR A 999 23.38 32.10 1.55
N PHE A 1000 23.57 30.79 1.60
CA PHE A 1000 23.79 30.05 2.85
C PHE A 1000 25.25 29.58 2.93
N GLN A 1001 25.92 29.96 4.02
CA GLN A 1001 27.33 29.62 4.29
C GLN A 1001 27.47 28.38 5.21
N SER A 1002 26.37 27.88 5.77
CA SER A 1002 26.27 26.67 6.59
C SER A 1002 24.84 26.15 6.52
N TRP A 1003 24.51 25.09 7.25
CA TRP A 1003 23.12 24.66 7.43
C TRP A 1003 22.28 25.83 7.95
N PRO A 1004 21.27 26.29 7.21
CA PRO A 1004 20.58 27.53 7.56
C PRO A 1004 19.48 27.28 8.59
N THR A 1005 19.33 28.24 9.50
CA THR A 1005 18.11 28.40 10.29
C THR A 1005 17.18 29.32 9.54
N ILE A 1006 16.02 28.81 9.15
CA ILE A 1006 14.98 29.60 8.49
C ILE A 1006 13.96 30.08 9.52
N THR A 1007 13.30 31.20 9.26
CA THR A 1007 12.16 31.68 10.05
C THR A 1007 10.95 31.83 9.16
N LEU A 1008 9.86 31.16 9.53
CA LEU A 1008 8.57 31.22 8.84
C LEU A 1008 7.52 31.79 9.78
N THR A 1009 6.63 32.63 9.25
CA THR A 1009 5.54 33.24 10.02
C THR A 1009 4.19 32.84 9.42
N PRO A 1010 3.07 32.94 10.16
CA PRO A 1010 1.74 32.69 9.59
C PRO A 1010 1.43 33.57 8.37
N ASP A 1011 1.96 34.79 8.31
CA ASP A 1011 1.79 35.67 7.15
C ASP A 1011 2.65 35.28 5.95
N GLU A 1012 3.86 34.77 6.21
CA GLU A 1012 4.77 34.27 5.19
C GLU A 1012 5.14 32.80 5.45
N PRO A 1013 4.19 31.86 5.28
CA PRO A 1013 4.34 30.50 5.78
C PRO A 1013 5.23 29.62 4.89
N CYS A 1014 5.86 30.17 3.85
CA CYS A 1014 6.66 29.40 2.91
C CYS A 1014 7.96 30.11 2.52
N LEU A 1015 9.02 29.31 2.45
CA LEU A 1015 10.26 29.62 1.77
C LEU A 1015 10.37 28.68 0.56
N LEU A 1016 10.40 29.23 -0.66
CA LEU A 1016 10.44 28.46 -1.90
C LEU A 1016 11.71 28.82 -2.68
N LEU A 1017 12.69 27.92 -2.67
CA LEU A 1017 14.01 28.17 -3.22
C LEU A 1017 14.22 27.45 -4.54
N HIS A 1018 14.84 28.11 -5.50
CA HIS A 1018 15.34 27.53 -6.73
C HIS A 1018 16.86 27.40 -6.69
N ALA A 1019 17.37 26.22 -7.03
CA ALA A 1019 18.78 25.94 -7.22
C ALA A 1019 19.03 25.45 -8.65
N THR A 1020 20.07 25.97 -9.29
CA THR A 1020 20.64 25.36 -10.50
C THR A 1020 21.78 24.45 -10.04
N PRO A 1021 21.85 23.18 -10.47
CA PRO A 1021 22.95 22.29 -10.13
C PRO A 1021 24.25 22.89 -10.64
N ASN A 1022 25.31 22.84 -9.83
CA ASN A 1022 26.67 23.18 -10.26
C ASN A 1022 27.26 22.10 -11.16
#